data_AF-A0AAV5ETE1-F1
#
_entry.id   AF-A0AAV5ETE1-F1
#
_cell.length_a   1.000
_cell.length_b   1.000
_cell.length_c   1.000
_cell.angle_alpha   90.00
_cell.angle_beta   90.00
_cell.angle_gamma   90.00
#
_symmetry.space_group_name_H-M   'P 1'
#
loop_
_entity.id
_entity.type
_entity.pdbx_description
1 polymer ?
#
loop_
_entity_poly.entity_id
_entity_poly.type
_entity_poly.pdbx_seq_one_letter_code
_entity_poly.pdbx_strand_id
1 'polypeptide(L)'
;MGGFRWLFLFSLVAVLLHVHGAQSQNQTCHPADLKALLAFSNGLDRKGEGLVGWGSGDAACCSWTGVACDLGRVVGLDLYNKSLHGGISSSVASLDGLVTLNLSGNSLRGSPPAELGSLTRLRVLDLSRNGLSGPFATSDNGFPAIEVVNISSNNFTGPHPSFPGAANLTVLDISGNSFTGGINASALCVAPVETLRFSENAFSGEVPGGFGLCKALVELSLDGNGLTGNLPSDLYTMPKLTRLSLQDNQLSGNLGNGLGNLSQLVQLDLSYNRFTGPIPDVFGGMRRLESINLATNRFFGELPPSLSSCPTLRVISLRNNTLFGAIDINFDMLPRLSTFDAGSNNLTGHIPPGFASCTELRTLNLARNKLDGKIPETFKDLRSLSYLSLTGNGFTDLSSALQILQHLPNLASLVLTRNFRGGEIMPVDGINGFKSIQVLVLANCLLSGRIPPWLQNLESLNVLDISWNKLNGNIPPWLGSLNNLFYIDLSNNSFSGELPESLTHMKRLISINGSSEQPSTEDLPFFVKKDSSARGLQYNQVSSFPPSLILSNNLLIGPVLSGFGHLVKLHVLDLSWNNLSGPIPDELSNMSSLEILNLAHNDLNGTIPSSLTKLNFLSRFDVSYNKLAGDIPTGGQFSTFSNEDFVGNSELCLLRNSSCSEKKSFMEPPHRKKSKVTLAAVVLGTTVGVVSVLFSTYVIVSRIVRTRMQEHNPKAIANAEDCSESTNSCLVLLFQNNKELSIEDILKSTNNFDQSYIVGCGGFGLVYKSTLPDGRRVAIKRLSGDYSQIEREFQAEVETLSRAQHENLVLLQGYCKSGSAPGSDVTTVKSASKFIYD
;
A
#
# COMPACT_ATOMS: atom_id res chain seq x y z
N MET A 1 20.10 -3.88 8.59
CA MET A 1 19.91 -2.88 9.66
C MET A 1 19.46 -3.58 10.96
N GLY A 2 20.33 -4.36 11.61
CA GLY A 2 19.95 -5.24 12.73
C GLY A 2 20.53 -4.87 14.10
N GLY A 3 21.35 -3.81 14.21
CA GLY A 3 22.21 -3.57 15.36
C GLY A 3 21.62 -2.79 16.55
N PHE A 4 20.40 -2.23 16.45
CA PHE A 4 19.90 -1.27 17.46
C PHE A 4 18.51 -1.57 18.05
N ARG A 5 17.76 -2.54 17.48
CA ARG A 5 16.81 -3.32 18.30
C ARG A 5 17.50 -3.83 19.57
N TRP A 6 18.81 -4.07 19.46
CA TRP A 6 19.69 -4.45 20.54
C TRP A 6 19.87 -3.41 21.64
N LEU A 7 19.67 -2.09 21.49
CA LEU A 7 19.88 -1.17 22.64
C LEU A 7 18.71 -1.20 23.63
N PHE A 8 17.46 -1.17 23.15
CA PHE A 8 16.30 -1.36 24.01
C PHE A 8 16.31 -2.76 24.62
N LEU A 9 16.60 -3.78 23.81
CA LEU A 9 16.82 -5.14 24.30
C LEU A 9 18.04 -5.23 25.22
N PHE A 10 19.14 -4.48 25.04
CA PHE A 10 20.31 -4.54 25.93
C PHE A 10 20.02 -3.87 27.25
N SER A 11 19.33 -2.73 27.27
CA SER A 11 18.96 -2.05 28.51
C SER A 11 17.93 -2.87 29.28
N LEU A 12 16.92 -3.42 28.57
CA LEU A 12 15.94 -4.34 29.15
C LEU A 12 16.62 -5.62 29.63
N VAL A 13 17.47 -6.26 28.83
CA VAL A 13 18.19 -7.50 29.15
C VAL A 13 19.27 -7.29 30.19
N ALA A 14 19.99 -6.17 30.24
CA ALA A 14 21.00 -5.88 31.26
C ALA A 14 20.37 -5.60 32.62
N VAL A 15 19.23 -4.89 32.66
CA VAL A 15 18.43 -4.70 33.88
C VAL A 15 17.76 -6.02 34.30
N LEU A 16 17.19 -6.79 33.36
CA LEU A 16 16.66 -8.12 33.62
C LEU A 16 17.77 -9.06 34.12
N LEU A 17 18.99 -9.02 33.56
CA LEU A 17 20.14 -9.82 34.01
C LEU A 17 20.65 -9.39 35.40
N HIS A 18 20.53 -8.11 35.77
CA HIS A 18 20.76 -7.67 37.16
C HIS A 18 19.71 -8.20 38.14
N VAL A 19 18.48 -8.44 37.67
CA VAL A 19 17.42 -9.07 38.48
C VAL A 19 17.56 -10.60 38.52
N HIS A 20 18.07 -11.25 37.45
CA HIS A 20 18.35 -12.69 37.43
C HIS A 20 19.57 -13.11 38.27
N GLY A 21 20.33 -12.15 38.82
CA GLY A 21 21.39 -12.41 39.79
C GLY A 21 20.88 -12.74 41.22
N ALA A 22 19.61 -12.50 41.51
CA ALA A 22 18.99 -12.89 42.78
C ALA A 22 18.55 -14.36 42.70
N GLN A 23 19.29 -15.23 43.39
CA GLN A 23 19.01 -16.66 43.47
C GLN A 23 17.55 -16.93 43.87
N SER A 24 16.88 -17.77 43.08
CA SER A 24 15.72 -18.56 43.48
C SER A 24 16.12 -19.50 44.63
N GLN A 25 16.12 -18.96 45.84
CA GLN A 25 15.95 -19.74 47.06
C GLN A 25 14.48 -19.59 47.47
N ASN A 26 13.90 -20.62 48.09
CA ASN A 26 12.52 -20.66 48.63
C ASN A 26 12.25 -19.52 49.62
N GLN A 27 12.18 -18.28 49.15
CA GLN A 27 11.90 -17.10 49.93
C GLN A 27 10.38 -16.96 50.03
N THR A 28 9.90 -16.87 51.27
CA THR A 28 8.51 -16.53 51.54
C THR A 28 8.25 -15.10 51.07
N CYS A 29 7.25 -14.96 50.20
CA CYS A 29 6.85 -13.66 49.68
C CYS A 29 6.34 -12.77 50.81
N HIS A 30 6.69 -11.49 50.78
CA HIS A 30 6.20 -10.52 51.74
C HIS A 30 4.66 -10.44 51.68
N PRO A 31 3.94 -10.48 52.83
CA PRO A 31 2.48 -10.60 52.83
C PRO A 31 1.74 -9.48 52.10
N ALA A 32 2.29 -8.26 52.11
CA ALA A 32 1.70 -7.12 51.40
C ALA A 32 1.78 -7.30 49.87
N ASP A 33 2.93 -7.79 49.38
CA ASP A 33 3.21 -7.98 47.96
C ASP A 33 2.35 -9.14 47.42
N LEU A 34 2.24 -10.24 48.18
CA LEU A 34 1.32 -11.34 47.86
C LEU A 34 -0.13 -10.85 47.75
N LYS A 35 -0.57 -10.03 48.71
CA LYS A 35 -1.93 -9.43 48.68
C LYS A 35 -2.12 -8.53 47.46
N ALA A 36 -1.12 -7.73 47.10
CA ALA A 36 -1.14 -6.86 45.94
C ALA A 36 -1.23 -7.64 44.62
N LEU A 37 -0.42 -8.69 44.45
CA LEU A 37 -0.46 -9.57 43.27
C LEU A 37 -1.79 -10.30 43.14
N LEU A 38 -2.33 -10.84 44.24
CA LEU A 38 -3.65 -11.48 44.23
C LEU A 38 -4.77 -10.47 43.89
N ALA A 39 -4.69 -9.24 44.41
CA ALA A 39 -5.65 -8.19 44.07
C ALA A 39 -5.55 -7.78 42.60
N PHE A 40 -4.34 -7.71 42.04
CA PHE A 40 -4.11 -7.46 40.62
C PHE A 40 -4.72 -8.57 39.75
N SER A 41 -4.38 -9.84 40.02
CA SER A 41 -4.94 -10.99 39.29
C SER A 41 -6.47 -11.05 39.36
N ASN A 42 -7.06 -10.82 40.54
CA ASN A 42 -8.52 -10.81 40.70
C ASN A 42 -9.20 -9.61 40.03
N GLY A 43 -8.47 -8.51 39.82
CA GLY A 43 -8.96 -7.31 39.14
C GLY A 43 -8.94 -7.41 37.62
N LEU A 44 -8.21 -8.38 37.05
CA LEU A 44 -8.23 -8.69 35.63
C LEU A 44 -9.53 -9.44 35.25
N ASP A 45 -9.93 -9.30 34.00
CA ASP A 45 -11.05 -10.08 33.47
C ASP A 45 -10.74 -11.58 33.57
N ARG A 46 -11.78 -12.38 33.82
CA ARG A 46 -11.66 -13.84 34.02
C ARG A 46 -10.64 -14.21 35.10
N LYS A 47 -10.34 -13.30 36.03
CA LYS A 47 -9.36 -13.46 37.11
C LYS A 47 -7.94 -13.77 36.60
N GLY A 48 -7.60 -13.29 35.42
CA GLY A 48 -6.26 -13.49 34.85
C GLY A 48 -6.01 -14.94 34.41
N GLU A 49 -6.93 -15.53 33.65
CA GLU A 49 -6.89 -16.91 33.10
C GLU A 49 -5.54 -17.27 32.41
N GLY A 50 -4.72 -16.29 32.00
CA GLY A 50 -3.37 -16.48 31.47
C GLY A 50 -2.22 -16.54 32.48
N LEU A 51 -2.47 -16.32 33.78
CA LEU A 51 -1.46 -16.31 34.85
C LEU A 51 -1.26 -17.69 35.47
N VAL A 52 -0.62 -18.58 34.72
CA VAL A 52 -0.34 -19.95 35.17
C VAL A 52 0.63 -19.96 36.37
N GLY A 53 0.23 -20.65 37.44
CA GLY A 53 1.01 -20.80 38.67
C GLY A 53 0.69 -19.79 39.77
N TRP A 54 -0.27 -18.89 39.55
CA TRP A 54 -0.73 -17.93 40.58
C TRP A 54 -1.88 -18.56 41.40
N GLY A 55 -1.85 -18.44 42.73
CA GLY A 55 -2.89 -19.03 43.58
C GLY A 55 -2.86 -18.63 45.05
N SER A 56 -4.03 -18.60 45.70
CA SER A 56 -4.18 -18.21 47.11
C SER A 56 -3.63 -19.22 48.13
N GLY A 57 -3.35 -20.45 47.70
CA GLY A 57 -2.79 -21.52 48.54
C GLY A 57 -1.27 -21.60 48.54
N ASP A 58 -0.59 -20.78 47.74
CA ASP A 58 0.86 -20.77 47.61
C ASP A 58 1.45 -19.51 48.24
N ALA A 59 2.15 -19.67 49.38
CA ALA A 59 2.80 -18.58 50.10
C ALA A 59 4.08 -18.06 49.41
N ALA A 60 4.52 -18.70 48.31
CA ALA A 60 5.74 -18.38 47.60
C ALA A 60 5.48 -17.62 46.29
N CYS A 61 4.89 -16.41 46.35
CA CYS A 61 4.68 -15.56 45.17
C CYS A 61 5.95 -15.33 44.33
N CYS A 62 7.13 -15.40 44.97
CA CYS A 62 8.43 -15.28 44.34
C CYS A 62 8.79 -16.45 43.41
N SER A 63 7.99 -17.52 43.40
CA SER A 63 8.10 -18.63 42.46
C SER A 63 7.12 -18.54 41.28
N TRP A 64 6.21 -17.55 41.31
CA TRP A 64 5.19 -17.41 40.28
C TRP A 64 5.79 -16.98 38.96
N THR A 65 5.22 -17.50 37.87
CA THR A 65 5.61 -17.13 36.51
C THR A 65 5.54 -15.62 36.34
N GLY A 66 6.66 -15.02 35.95
CA GLY A 66 6.77 -13.58 35.70
C GLY A 66 7.03 -12.71 36.94
N VAL A 67 7.14 -13.28 38.14
CA VAL A 67 7.45 -12.53 39.37
C VAL A 67 8.92 -12.72 39.74
N ALA A 68 9.62 -11.60 40.01
CA ALA A 68 10.98 -11.61 40.53
C ALA A 68 11.03 -10.93 41.90
N CYS A 69 11.79 -11.51 42.84
CA CYS A 69 11.93 -11.00 44.20
C CYS A 69 13.38 -10.76 44.60
N ASP A 70 13.57 -9.82 45.54
CA ASP A 70 14.80 -9.62 46.30
C ASP A 70 14.47 -9.61 47.80
N LEU A 71 15.11 -10.49 48.58
CA LEU A 71 14.86 -10.69 50.01
C LEU A 71 13.34 -10.80 50.36
N GLY A 72 12.59 -11.52 49.53
CA GLY A 72 11.14 -11.74 49.68
C GLY A 72 10.24 -10.57 49.23
N ARG A 73 10.79 -9.45 48.76
CA ARG A 73 10.04 -8.31 48.20
C ARG A 73 10.01 -8.38 46.68
N VAL A 74 8.87 -8.08 46.06
CA VAL A 74 8.72 -8.13 44.59
C VAL A 74 9.43 -6.93 43.97
N VAL A 75 10.40 -7.22 43.10
CA VAL A 75 11.21 -6.22 42.37
C VAL A 75 10.95 -6.24 40.86
N GLY A 76 10.37 -7.30 40.33
CA GLY A 76 10.03 -7.40 38.91
C GLY A 76 8.70 -8.09 38.66
N LEU A 77 7.93 -7.57 37.72
CA LEU A 77 6.71 -8.18 37.20
C LEU A 77 6.75 -8.17 35.67
N ASP A 78 7.07 -9.31 35.06
CA ASP A 78 7.14 -9.50 33.61
C ASP A 78 6.06 -10.47 33.12
N LEU A 79 5.01 -9.89 32.57
CA LEU A 79 3.81 -10.57 32.08
C LEU A 79 3.60 -10.31 30.58
N TYR A 80 4.70 -10.23 29.83
CA TYR A 80 4.65 -10.10 28.37
C TYR A 80 3.85 -11.24 27.73
N ASN A 81 2.93 -10.87 26.83
CA ASN A 81 2.19 -11.79 25.96
C ASN A 81 1.55 -12.97 26.73
N LYS A 82 0.80 -12.63 27.80
CA LYS A 82 0.05 -13.58 28.62
C LYS A 82 -1.45 -13.57 28.33
N SER A 83 -1.87 -12.90 27.25
CA SER A 83 -3.27 -12.73 26.86
C SER A 83 -4.13 -12.19 28.02
N LEU A 84 -3.61 -11.22 28.78
CA LEU A 84 -4.33 -10.60 29.89
C LEU A 84 -5.37 -9.61 29.37
N HIS A 85 -6.53 -9.56 30.03
CA HIS A 85 -7.66 -8.71 29.68
C HIS A 85 -8.13 -7.93 30.93
N GLY A 86 -8.80 -6.79 30.72
CA GLY A 86 -9.29 -5.93 31.80
C GLY A 86 -8.41 -4.70 32.02
N GLY A 87 -8.56 -4.05 33.18
CA GLY A 87 -7.80 -2.84 33.53
C GLY A 87 -6.59 -3.11 34.42
N ILE A 88 -5.61 -2.20 34.42
CA ILE A 88 -4.50 -2.25 35.37
C ILE A 88 -5.03 -1.78 36.74
N SER A 89 -4.99 -2.67 37.73
CA SER A 89 -5.45 -2.36 39.09
C SER A 89 -4.45 -1.46 39.85
N SER A 90 -4.94 -0.53 40.68
CA SER A 90 -4.10 0.29 41.57
C SER A 90 -3.32 -0.53 42.61
N SER A 91 -3.71 -1.79 42.84
CA SER A 91 -2.95 -2.73 43.67
C SER A 91 -1.50 -2.93 43.21
N VAL A 92 -1.20 -2.78 41.92
CA VAL A 92 0.19 -2.85 41.40
C VAL A 92 1.07 -1.78 42.02
N ALA A 93 0.52 -0.60 42.34
CA ALA A 93 1.25 0.47 43.01
C ALA A 93 1.61 0.15 44.48
N SER A 94 1.03 -0.91 45.06
CA SER A 94 1.40 -1.39 46.40
C SER A 94 2.69 -2.23 46.42
N LEU A 95 3.23 -2.56 45.24
CA LEU A 95 4.54 -3.22 45.09
C LEU A 95 5.65 -2.16 45.16
N ASP A 96 5.86 -1.55 46.32
CA ASP A 96 6.85 -0.46 46.56
C ASP A 96 8.32 -0.88 46.35
N GLY A 97 8.59 -2.19 46.22
CA GLY A 97 9.88 -2.73 45.82
C GLY A 97 10.12 -2.75 44.31
N LEU A 98 9.10 -2.48 43.48
CA LEU A 98 9.11 -2.76 42.04
C LEU A 98 10.11 -1.88 41.29
N VAL A 99 11.00 -2.53 40.55
CA VAL A 99 12.02 -1.94 39.67
C VAL A 99 11.62 -2.07 38.21
N THR A 100 10.97 -3.17 37.84
CA THR A 100 10.54 -3.44 36.46
C THR A 100 9.08 -3.87 36.41
N LEU A 101 8.29 -3.19 35.60
CA LEU A 101 6.92 -3.56 35.26
C LEU A 101 6.79 -3.72 33.74
N ASN A 102 6.57 -4.94 33.28
CA ASN A 102 6.31 -5.26 31.88
C ASN A 102 4.96 -5.96 31.74
N LEU A 103 3.99 -5.27 31.16
CA LEU A 103 2.64 -5.78 30.85
C LEU A 103 2.36 -5.77 29.34
N SER A 104 3.41 -5.72 28.51
CA SER A 104 3.28 -5.52 27.07
C SER A 104 2.70 -6.71 26.31
N GLY A 105 2.11 -6.45 25.13
CA GLY A 105 1.58 -7.49 24.25
C GLY A 105 0.37 -8.22 24.83
N ASN A 106 -0.49 -7.53 25.57
CA ASN A 106 -1.71 -8.08 26.14
C ASN A 106 -2.95 -7.35 25.56
N SER A 107 -4.12 -7.58 26.13
CA SER A 107 -5.39 -6.93 25.77
C SER A 107 -5.93 -6.08 26.92
N LEU A 108 -5.02 -5.39 27.63
CA LEU A 108 -5.38 -4.49 28.73
C LEU A 108 -6.04 -3.22 28.18
N ARG A 109 -7.04 -2.70 28.89
CA ARG A 109 -7.85 -1.54 28.47
C ARG A 109 -8.09 -0.54 29.60
N GLY A 110 -8.59 0.63 29.24
CA GLY A 110 -8.84 1.73 30.18
C GLY A 110 -7.56 2.48 30.54
N SER A 111 -7.66 3.39 31.51
CA SER A 111 -6.53 4.22 31.93
C SER A 111 -5.70 3.55 33.03
N PRO A 112 -4.36 3.58 32.95
CA PRO A 112 -3.49 3.16 34.04
C PRO A 112 -3.75 3.98 35.31
N PRO A 113 -3.67 3.37 36.51
CA PRO A 113 -3.88 4.06 37.77
C PRO A 113 -2.77 5.09 38.01
N ALA A 114 -3.14 6.31 38.42
CA ALA A 114 -2.20 7.40 38.68
C ALA A 114 -1.20 7.06 39.79
N GLU A 115 -1.59 6.15 40.70
CA GLU A 115 -0.75 5.62 41.77
C GLU A 115 0.50 4.90 41.26
N LEU A 116 0.57 4.46 40.00
CA LEU A 116 1.81 3.92 39.43
C LEU A 116 2.96 4.92 39.51
N GLY A 117 2.67 6.21 39.37
CA GLY A 117 3.62 7.29 39.58
C GLY A 117 4.00 7.51 41.06
N SER A 118 3.69 6.60 41.98
CA SER A 118 4.22 6.63 43.35
C SER A 118 5.35 5.63 43.58
N LEU A 119 5.62 4.76 42.59
CA LEU A 119 6.65 3.74 42.66
C LEU A 119 8.05 4.36 42.55
N THR A 120 8.65 4.64 43.70
CA THR A 120 9.94 5.36 43.80
C THR A 120 11.15 4.60 43.27
N ARG A 121 11.04 3.27 43.11
CA ARG A 121 12.12 2.39 42.63
C ARG A 121 11.96 1.96 41.17
N LEU A 122 10.85 2.30 40.52
CA LEU A 122 10.56 1.83 39.18
C LEU A 122 11.52 2.47 38.17
N ARG A 123 12.30 1.62 37.49
CA ARG A 123 13.29 2.02 36.47
C ARG A 123 12.79 1.71 35.06
N VAL A 124 11.96 0.67 34.90
CA VAL A 124 11.43 0.24 33.61
C VAL A 124 9.92 0.07 33.69
N LEU A 125 9.20 0.79 32.84
CA LEU A 125 7.76 0.66 32.62
C LEU A 125 7.48 0.34 31.15
N ASP A 126 7.01 -0.88 30.87
CA ASP A 126 6.57 -1.28 29.53
C ASP A 126 5.08 -1.70 29.56
N LEU A 127 4.24 -0.89 28.95
CA LEU A 127 2.81 -1.12 28.75
C LEU A 127 2.44 -1.25 27.27
N SER A 128 3.43 -1.43 26.39
CA SER A 128 3.24 -1.35 24.94
C SER A 128 2.35 -2.46 24.38
N ARG A 129 1.74 -2.22 23.21
CA ARG A 129 0.89 -3.20 22.50
C ARG A 129 -0.26 -3.70 23.40
N ASN A 130 -1.13 -2.77 23.78
CA ASN A 130 -2.36 -3.01 24.53
C ASN A 130 -3.47 -2.10 23.96
N GLY A 131 -4.64 -2.06 24.61
CA GLY A 131 -5.74 -1.14 24.32
C GLY A 131 -5.93 -0.07 25.40
N LEU A 132 -4.87 0.35 26.09
CA LEU A 132 -4.94 1.35 27.15
C LEU A 132 -5.32 2.72 26.57
N SER A 133 -6.13 3.49 27.29
CA SER A 133 -6.75 4.69 26.74
C SER A 133 -6.85 5.84 27.74
N GLY A 134 -7.23 7.02 27.24
CA GLY A 134 -7.34 8.24 28.03
C GLY A 134 -6.00 8.94 28.23
N PRO A 135 -5.92 10.02 29.01
CA PRO A 135 -4.67 10.70 29.29
C PRO A 135 -3.75 9.85 30.16
N PHE A 136 -2.46 9.86 29.86
CA PHE A 136 -1.47 9.21 30.73
C PHE A 136 -1.31 10.06 32.01
N ALA A 137 -1.75 9.52 33.13
CA ALA A 137 -1.72 10.23 34.41
C ALA A 137 -0.28 10.31 34.95
N THR A 138 0.23 11.54 35.09
CA THR A 138 1.51 11.83 35.75
C THR A 138 1.22 12.32 37.16
N SER A 139 1.76 11.67 38.19
CA SER A 139 1.71 12.19 39.57
C SER A 139 2.67 13.39 39.73
N ASP A 140 2.39 14.30 40.67
CA ASP A 140 3.23 15.49 40.90
C ASP A 140 4.68 15.15 41.30
N ASN A 141 4.89 13.99 41.93
CA ASN A 141 6.23 13.48 42.30
C ASN A 141 6.81 12.49 41.25
N GLY A 142 6.01 12.11 40.26
CA GLY A 142 6.39 11.31 39.10
C GLY A 142 7.06 9.97 39.40
N PHE A 143 7.85 9.49 38.45
CA PHE A 143 8.67 8.29 38.59
C PHE A 143 10.15 8.71 38.81
N PRO A 144 10.61 8.88 40.05
CA PRO A 144 11.91 9.52 40.31
C PRO A 144 13.12 8.70 39.85
N ALA A 145 12.99 7.37 39.76
CA ALA A 145 14.05 6.46 39.34
C ALA A 145 13.90 5.96 37.89
N ILE A 146 12.91 6.45 37.14
CA ILE A 146 12.59 5.90 35.81
C ILE A 146 13.73 6.15 34.82
N GLU A 147 14.03 5.13 34.03
CA GLU A 147 15.04 5.15 32.99
C GLU A 147 14.42 4.88 31.62
N VAL A 148 13.44 3.97 31.58
CA VAL A 148 12.80 3.51 30.34
C VAL A 148 11.29 3.51 30.50
N VAL A 149 10.60 4.23 29.61
CA VAL A 149 9.15 4.21 29.48
C VAL A 149 8.79 3.82 28.05
N ASN A 150 8.03 2.73 27.90
CA ASN A 150 7.45 2.30 26.63
C ASN A 150 5.95 2.09 26.80
N ILE A 151 5.17 3.00 26.23
CA ILE A 151 3.70 2.96 26.22
C ILE A 151 3.16 2.96 24.78
N SER A 152 4.01 2.57 23.83
CA SER A 152 3.69 2.57 22.39
C SER A 152 2.59 1.58 22.01
N SER A 153 1.93 1.80 20.87
CA SER A 153 0.85 0.94 20.34
C SER A 153 -0.26 0.75 21.36
N ASN A 154 -0.91 1.86 21.74
CA ASN A 154 -2.06 1.94 22.63
C ASN A 154 -3.04 3.01 22.08
N ASN A 155 -4.04 3.41 22.87
CA ASN A 155 -5.00 4.46 22.51
C ASN A 155 -4.95 5.65 23.51
N PHE A 156 -3.75 5.99 24.01
CA PHE A 156 -3.58 7.13 24.91
C PHE A 156 -3.88 8.45 24.20
N THR A 157 -4.46 9.41 24.91
CA THR A 157 -4.93 10.70 24.37
C THR A 157 -4.34 11.88 25.15
N GLY A 158 -4.56 13.11 24.67
CA GLY A 158 -4.13 14.34 25.36
C GLY A 158 -2.67 14.69 25.06
N PRO A 159 -2.06 15.65 25.78
CA PRO A 159 -0.67 16.02 25.55
C PRO A 159 0.28 14.87 25.88
N HIS A 160 1.49 14.89 25.29
CA HIS A 160 2.51 13.90 25.64
C HIS A 160 2.78 13.92 27.15
N PRO A 161 3.06 12.76 27.78
CA PRO A 161 3.37 12.72 29.19
C PRO A 161 4.66 13.49 29.48
N SER A 162 4.72 14.10 30.66
CA SER A 162 5.95 14.66 31.22
C SER A 162 6.34 13.87 32.45
N PHE A 163 7.64 13.77 32.73
CA PHE A 163 8.13 13.04 33.89
C PHE A 163 8.93 13.99 34.79
N PRO A 164 8.25 14.89 35.54
CA PRO A 164 8.92 15.76 36.50
C PRO A 164 9.78 14.93 37.47
N GLY A 165 11.03 15.36 37.67
CA GLY A 165 11.96 14.69 38.59
C GLY A 165 12.61 13.39 38.08
N ALA A 166 12.28 12.92 36.88
CA ALA A 166 12.90 11.75 36.26
C ALA A 166 14.31 12.05 35.72
N ALA A 167 15.26 12.29 36.61
CA ALA A 167 16.62 12.71 36.25
C ALA A 167 17.43 11.65 35.46
N ASN A 168 16.97 10.39 35.47
CA ASN A 168 17.67 9.27 34.84
C ASN A 168 16.97 8.76 33.56
N LEU A 169 15.94 9.45 33.06
CA LEU A 169 15.21 9.01 31.86
C LEU A 169 16.15 8.99 30.64
N THR A 170 16.24 7.82 30.00
CA THR A 170 17.07 7.58 28.81
C THR A 170 16.23 7.26 27.57
N VAL A 171 15.08 6.61 27.75
CA VAL A 171 14.20 6.21 26.64
C VAL A 171 12.74 6.54 26.97
N LEU A 172 12.10 7.25 26.04
CA LEU A 172 10.65 7.44 26.02
C LEU A 172 10.11 7.05 24.65
N ASP A 173 9.27 6.01 24.62
CA ASP A 173 8.56 5.54 23.43
C ASP A 173 7.05 5.63 23.67
N ILE A 174 6.41 6.56 22.96
CA ILE A 174 4.96 6.80 23.00
C ILE A 174 4.30 6.60 21.63
N SER A 175 5.01 5.94 20.71
CA SER A 175 4.61 5.84 19.29
C SER A 175 3.32 5.05 19.10
N GLY A 176 2.53 5.34 18.06
CA GLY A 176 1.30 4.61 17.76
C GLY A 176 0.24 4.79 18.84
N ASN A 177 -0.15 6.05 19.09
CA ASN A 177 -1.16 6.46 20.06
C ASN A 177 -1.98 7.62 19.47
N SER A 178 -2.84 8.23 20.30
CA SER A 178 -3.69 9.37 19.94
C SER A 178 -3.28 10.64 20.71
N PHE A 179 -1.99 10.80 21.06
CA PHE A 179 -1.51 12.01 21.72
C PHE A 179 -1.62 13.23 20.80
N THR A 180 -1.99 14.39 21.36
CA THR A 180 -2.29 15.64 20.65
C THR A 180 -1.52 16.83 21.21
N GLY A 181 -1.70 18.00 20.59
CA GLY A 181 -1.07 19.26 21.01
C GLY A 181 0.36 19.40 20.52
N GLY A 182 1.06 20.41 21.05
CA GLY A 182 2.47 20.67 20.75
C GLY A 182 3.42 19.87 21.64
N ILE A 183 4.63 19.63 21.14
CA ILE A 183 5.68 18.95 21.89
C ILE A 183 6.41 19.97 22.79
N ASN A 184 6.63 19.63 24.05
CA ASN A 184 7.39 20.43 25.01
C ASN A 184 8.80 19.85 25.19
N ALA A 185 9.71 20.20 24.28
CA ALA A 185 11.09 19.73 24.30
C ALA A 185 11.83 20.09 25.61
N SER A 186 11.56 21.28 26.17
CA SER A 186 12.17 21.72 27.43
C SER A 186 11.83 20.84 28.62
N ALA A 187 10.63 20.25 28.65
CA ALA A 187 10.22 19.31 29.71
C ALA A 187 10.85 17.92 29.54
N LEU A 188 11.24 17.54 28.31
CA LEU A 188 11.86 16.25 28.00
C LEU A 188 13.38 16.31 28.18
N CYS A 189 14.01 17.42 27.76
CA CYS A 189 15.47 17.59 27.76
C CYS A 189 16.08 17.99 29.12
N VAL A 190 15.35 17.78 30.23
CA VAL A 190 15.89 17.90 31.60
C VAL A 190 16.66 16.66 32.04
N ALA A 191 16.47 15.54 31.35
CA ALA A 191 17.11 14.25 31.60
C ALA A 191 18.11 13.92 30.47
N PRO A 192 19.05 12.98 30.68
CA PRO A 192 20.00 12.55 29.66
C PRO A 192 19.34 11.60 28.64
N VAL A 193 18.23 12.03 28.03
CA VAL A 193 17.46 11.21 27.10
C VAL A 193 18.28 10.90 25.86
N GLU A 194 18.37 9.62 25.53
CA GLU A 194 19.06 9.09 24.35
C GLU A 194 18.09 8.78 23.21
N THR A 195 16.86 8.38 23.52
CA THR A 195 15.85 8.00 22.53
C THR A 195 14.48 8.62 22.85
N LEU A 196 13.94 9.36 21.88
CA LEU A 196 12.57 9.88 21.89
C LEU A 196 11.83 9.36 20.65
N ARG A 197 10.77 8.56 20.85
CA ARG A 197 9.89 8.10 19.76
C ARG A 197 8.44 8.51 19.99
N PHE A 198 7.97 9.36 19.10
CA PHE A 198 6.66 10.03 19.13
C PHE A 198 5.88 9.72 17.84
N SER A 199 6.34 8.76 17.06
CA SER A 199 5.83 8.47 15.72
C SER A 199 4.36 8.04 15.75
N GLU A 200 3.61 8.26 14.67
CA GLU A 200 2.22 7.79 14.52
C GLU A 200 1.32 8.28 15.67
N ASN A 201 1.16 9.60 15.78
CA ASN A 201 0.32 10.28 16.76
C ASN A 201 -0.40 11.47 16.09
N ALA A 202 -1.14 12.26 16.88
CA ALA A 202 -1.84 13.45 16.42
C ALA A 202 -1.18 14.76 16.90
N PHE A 203 0.15 14.78 17.06
CA PHE A 203 0.87 16.01 17.42
C PHE A 203 0.73 17.05 16.31
N SER A 204 0.62 18.32 16.71
CA SER A 204 0.40 19.45 15.82
C SER A 204 1.19 20.68 16.27
N GLY A 205 1.14 21.75 15.48
CA GLY A 205 2.00 22.92 15.71
C GLY A 205 3.39 22.74 15.11
N GLU A 206 4.35 23.58 15.52
CA GLU A 206 5.73 23.51 15.00
C GLU A 206 6.58 22.51 15.79
N VAL A 207 7.68 22.04 15.18
CA VAL A 207 8.73 21.35 15.93
C VAL A 207 9.35 22.36 16.89
N PRO A 208 9.23 22.18 18.22
CA PRO A 208 9.67 23.16 19.19
C PRO A 208 11.20 23.34 19.16
N GLY A 209 11.67 24.57 19.36
CA GLY A 209 13.03 24.79 19.85
C GLY A 209 13.20 24.18 21.25
N GLY A 210 14.41 23.76 21.59
CA GLY A 210 14.74 23.18 22.90
C GLY A 210 15.32 21.77 22.80
N PHE A 211 15.12 21.05 21.69
CA PHE A 211 15.75 19.74 21.47
C PHE A 211 17.29 19.84 21.47
N GLY A 212 17.86 21.00 21.14
CA GLY A 212 19.30 21.24 21.27
C GLY A 212 19.84 21.08 22.70
N LEU A 213 18.98 21.09 23.73
CA LEU A 213 19.34 20.83 25.13
C LEU A 213 19.55 19.35 25.42
N CYS A 214 18.92 18.44 24.66
CA CYS A 214 19.07 17.00 24.81
C CYS A 214 20.45 16.53 24.28
N LYS A 215 21.54 16.84 25.00
CA LYS A 215 22.93 16.56 24.54
C LYS A 215 23.26 15.07 24.42
N ALA A 216 22.47 14.20 25.05
CA ALA A 216 22.62 12.75 24.97
C ALA A 216 21.87 12.12 23.80
N LEU A 217 20.99 12.86 23.10
CA LEU A 217 20.04 12.29 22.14
C LEU A 217 20.75 11.66 20.93
N VAL A 218 20.40 10.40 20.68
CA VAL A 218 20.90 9.55 19.61
C VAL A 218 19.82 9.34 18.53
N GLU A 219 18.56 9.23 18.96
CA GLU A 219 17.40 9.01 18.08
C GLU A 219 16.26 9.99 18.43
N LEU A 220 15.76 10.67 17.40
CA LEU A 220 14.55 11.48 17.46
C LEU A 220 13.61 11.07 16.31
N SER A 221 12.45 10.52 16.67
CA SER A 221 11.44 10.06 15.72
C SER A 221 10.11 10.77 16.00
N LEU A 222 9.71 11.64 15.07
CA LEU A 222 8.48 12.45 15.13
C LEU A 222 7.59 12.24 13.88
N ASP A 223 7.84 11.17 13.12
CA ASP A 223 7.17 10.85 11.86
C ASP A 223 5.69 10.44 12.04
N GLY A 224 4.87 10.54 10.99
CA GLY A 224 3.44 10.17 11.05
C GLY A 224 2.64 11.06 12.01
N ASN A 225 2.78 12.38 11.88
CA ASN A 225 2.13 13.37 12.74
C ASN A 225 1.61 14.57 11.92
N GLY A 226 0.99 15.54 12.59
CA GLY A 226 0.49 16.79 12.01
C GLY A 226 1.43 17.99 12.18
N LEU A 227 2.75 17.78 12.34
CA LEU A 227 3.71 18.85 12.63
C LEU A 227 3.90 19.78 11.41
N THR A 228 4.11 21.07 11.68
CA THR A 228 4.17 22.16 10.69
C THR A 228 5.41 23.04 10.92
N GLY A 229 5.53 24.14 10.17
CA GLY A 229 6.62 25.12 10.37
C GLY A 229 7.97 24.63 9.85
N ASN A 230 9.04 25.32 10.27
CA ASN A 230 10.41 25.01 9.86
C ASN A 230 11.10 24.12 10.90
N LEU A 231 12.21 23.48 10.51
CA LEU A 231 13.09 22.84 11.49
C LEU A 231 13.82 23.92 12.32
N PRO A 232 13.80 23.81 13.67
CA PRO A 232 14.45 24.79 14.53
C PRO A 232 15.98 24.65 14.44
N SER A 233 16.70 25.77 14.53
CA SER A 233 18.15 25.81 14.25
C SER A 233 19.00 25.08 15.29
N ASP A 234 18.51 24.96 16.52
CA ASP A 234 19.18 24.25 17.61
C ASP A 234 19.20 22.72 17.41
N LEU A 235 18.29 22.18 16.59
CA LEU A 235 18.29 20.77 16.17
C LEU A 235 19.64 20.38 15.54
N TYR A 236 20.25 21.30 14.78
CA TYR A 236 21.56 21.10 14.13
C TYR A 236 22.74 21.11 15.11
N THR A 237 22.52 21.32 16.41
CA THR A 237 23.57 21.41 17.44
C THR A 237 23.72 20.13 18.27
N MET A 238 22.94 19.09 17.96
CA MET A 238 22.95 17.83 18.71
C MET A 238 24.15 16.95 18.33
N PRO A 239 25.11 16.71 19.25
CA PRO A 239 26.41 16.12 18.89
C PRO A 239 26.37 14.60 18.71
N LYS A 240 25.36 13.91 19.26
CA LYS A 240 25.24 12.44 19.24
C LYS A 240 24.14 11.93 18.30
N LEU A 241 23.39 12.81 17.64
CA LEU A 241 22.23 12.41 16.86
C LEU A 241 22.66 11.54 15.67
N THR A 242 22.14 10.33 15.61
CA THR A 242 22.41 9.34 14.56
C THR A 242 21.20 9.10 13.67
N ARG A 243 19.98 9.25 14.21
CA ARG A 243 18.74 8.99 13.49
C ARG A 243 17.77 10.15 13.71
N LEU A 244 17.33 10.74 12.61
CA LEU A 244 16.30 11.77 12.58
C LEU A 244 15.20 11.35 11.60
N SER A 245 14.03 11.05 12.14
CA SER A 245 12.83 10.64 11.40
C SER A 245 11.74 11.70 11.57
N LEU A 246 11.38 12.35 10.47
CA LEU A 246 10.41 13.44 10.41
C LEU A 246 9.42 13.27 9.24
N GLN A 247 9.43 12.10 8.60
CA GLN A 247 8.60 11.84 7.44
C GLN A 247 7.10 11.85 7.77
N ASP A 248 6.27 11.99 6.74
CA ASP A 248 4.81 12.02 6.87
C ASP A 248 4.30 13.05 7.89
N ASN A 249 4.61 14.32 7.58
CA ASN A 249 4.21 15.49 8.35
C ASN A 249 3.87 16.65 7.38
N GLN A 250 3.66 17.84 7.91
CA GLN A 250 3.41 19.07 7.14
C GLN A 250 4.54 20.09 7.29
N LEU A 251 5.76 19.64 7.60
CA LEU A 251 6.94 20.48 7.79
C LEU A 251 7.30 21.21 6.49
N SER A 252 7.82 22.41 6.62
CA SER A 252 8.03 23.35 5.51
C SER A 252 9.32 24.14 5.69
N GLY A 253 9.53 25.15 4.83
CA GLY A 253 10.76 25.94 4.82
C GLY A 253 11.91 25.23 4.13
N ASN A 254 13.11 25.78 4.31
CA ASN A 254 14.31 25.32 3.62
C ASN A 254 15.24 24.55 4.57
N LEU A 255 16.00 23.60 4.01
CA LEU A 255 17.10 22.98 4.73
C LEU A 255 18.29 23.94 4.79
N GLY A 256 18.73 24.28 6.00
CA GLY A 256 19.85 25.19 6.22
C GLY A 256 21.20 24.48 6.19
N ASN A 257 22.28 25.23 5.97
CA ASN A 257 23.66 24.72 5.97
C ASN A 257 24.08 24.09 7.31
N GLY A 258 23.36 24.39 8.40
CA GLY A 258 23.56 23.76 9.70
C GLY A 258 23.40 22.23 9.67
N LEU A 259 22.70 21.67 8.66
CA LEU A 259 22.56 20.22 8.48
C LEU A 259 23.92 19.50 8.45
N GLY A 260 24.96 20.12 7.89
CA GLY A 260 26.31 19.57 7.83
C GLY A 260 26.99 19.41 9.20
N ASN A 261 26.47 20.05 10.26
CA ASN A 261 27.00 19.92 11.62
C ASN A 261 26.63 18.59 12.27
N LEU A 262 25.62 17.88 11.76
CA LEU A 262 25.18 16.58 12.25
C LEU A 262 26.12 15.45 11.80
N SER A 263 27.40 15.54 12.17
CA SER A 263 28.47 14.65 11.71
C SER A 263 28.30 13.18 12.12
N GLN A 264 27.48 12.90 13.14
CA GLN A 264 27.16 11.55 13.60
C GLN A 264 25.94 10.94 12.90
N LEU A 265 25.23 11.71 12.07
CA LEU A 265 23.99 11.28 11.45
C LEU A 265 24.24 10.10 10.49
N VAL A 266 23.46 9.05 10.67
CA VAL A 266 23.45 7.82 9.87
C VAL A 266 22.23 7.80 8.97
N GLN A 267 21.07 8.23 9.48
CA GLN A 267 19.82 8.24 8.74
C GLN A 267 19.10 9.59 8.89
N LEU A 268 18.75 10.17 7.74
CA LEU A 268 17.89 11.34 7.61
C LEU A 268 16.68 10.98 6.74
N ASP A 269 15.49 11.00 7.32
CA ASP A 269 14.24 10.87 6.56
C ASP A 269 13.33 12.08 6.80
N LEU A 270 13.14 12.85 5.73
CA LEU A 270 12.27 14.04 5.65
C LEU A 270 11.17 13.86 4.60
N SER A 271 10.94 12.63 4.13
CA SER A 271 10.02 12.38 3.03
C SER A 271 8.57 12.72 3.38
N TYR A 272 7.70 12.92 2.37
CA TYR A 272 6.29 13.26 2.58
C TYR A 272 6.08 14.48 3.48
N ASN A 273 6.68 15.60 3.08
CA ASN A 273 6.56 16.89 3.75
C ASN A 273 6.35 17.99 2.71
N ARG A 274 6.50 19.26 3.12
CA ARG A 274 6.34 20.46 2.29
C ARG A 274 7.62 21.30 2.24
N PHE A 275 8.80 20.70 2.45
CA PHE A 275 10.08 21.41 2.37
C PHE A 275 10.29 22.01 0.98
N THR A 276 10.88 23.21 0.94
CA THR A 276 11.20 23.99 -0.27
C THR A 276 12.68 24.34 -0.30
N GLY A 277 13.12 25.09 -1.32
CA GLY A 277 14.50 25.53 -1.44
C GLY A 277 15.41 24.50 -2.10
N PRO A 278 16.69 24.85 -2.31
CA PRO A 278 17.70 23.89 -2.73
C PRO A 278 18.07 22.92 -1.61
N ILE A 279 18.50 21.71 -1.99
CA ILE A 279 19.18 20.80 -1.07
C ILE A 279 20.57 21.42 -0.79
N PRO A 280 20.95 21.70 0.46
CA PRO A 280 22.20 22.38 0.77
C PRO A 280 23.41 21.47 0.49
N ASP A 281 24.46 22.03 -0.09
CA ASP A 281 25.70 21.31 -0.43
C ASP A 281 26.65 21.22 0.77
N VAL A 282 26.25 20.42 1.79
CA VAL A 282 26.95 20.33 3.09
C VAL A 282 27.37 18.91 3.49
N PHE A 283 27.25 17.95 2.57
CA PHE A 283 27.46 16.53 2.88
C PHE A 283 28.93 16.17 3.15
N GLY A 284 29.89 17.05 2.84
CA GLY A 284 31.30 16.86 3.18
C GLY A 284 31.59 16.65 4.68
N GLY A 285 30.72 17.13 5.57
CA GLY A 285 30.80 16.93 7.02
C GLY A 285 30.12 15.66 7.55
N MET A 286 29.25 15.01 6.75
CA MET A 286 28.32 13.97 7.20
C MET A 286 28.84 12.56 6.88
N ARG A 287 30.05 12.23 7.34
CA ARG A 287 30.79 11.02 6.92
C ARG A 287 30.18 9.68 7.36
N ARG A 288 29.23 9.70 8.29
CA ARG A 288 28.51 8.50 8.77
C ARG A 288 27.17 8.27 8.06
N LEU A 289 26.77 9.17 7.17
CA LEU A 289 25.45 9.13 6.54
C LEU A 289 25.33 7.91 5.62
N GLU A 290 24.41 7.00 5.97
CA GLU A 290 24.09 5.81 5.18
C GLU A 290 22.81 5.98 4.38
N SER A 291 21.86 6.78 4.85
CA SER A 291 20.55 6.92 4.21
C SER A 291 20.07 8.37 4.24
N ILE A 292 19.74 8.89 3.07
CA ILE A 292 19.04 10.16 2.89
C ILE A 292 17.76 9.96 2.08
N ASN A 293 16.63 10.29 2.67
CA ASN A 293 15.32 10.24 2.04
C ASN A 293 14.62 11.60 2.13
N LEU A 294 14.50 12.27 0.99
CA LEU A 294 13.87 13.58 0.81
C LEU A 294 12.66 13.48 -0.14
N ALA A 295 12.16 12.27 -0.41
CA ALA A 295 11.12 12.05 -1.40
C ALA A 295 9.81 12.78 -1.08
N THR A 296 9.04 13.13 -2.11
CA THR A 296 7.72 13.78 -1.96
C THR A 296 7.79 15.05 -1.12
N ASN A 297 8.53 16.03 -1.65
CA ASN A 297 8.66 17.38 -1.11
C ASN A 297 8.55 18.40 -2.26
N ARG A 298 8.96 19.64 -2.04
CA ARG A 298 9.01 20.72 -3.04
C ARG A 298 10.44 21.27 -3.20
N PHE A 299 11.46 20.42 -3.02
CA PHE A 299 12.85 20.81 -3.27
C PHE A 299 13.05 21.17 -4.75
N PHE A 300 13.84 22.21 -5.01
CA PHE A 300 14.26 22.63 -6.36
C PHE A 300 15.77 22.80 -6.40
N GLY A 301 16.35 23.23 -7.52
CA GLY A 301 17.79 23.37 -7.66
C GLY A 301 18.45 22.08 -8.15
N GLU A 302 19.78 22.12 -8.19
CA GLU A 302 20.62 21.02 -8.66
C GLU A 302 20.92 20.02 -7.54
N LEU A 303 21.38 18.82 -7.92
CA LEU A 303 21.85 17.83 -6.96
C LEU A 303 23.18 18.28 -6.35
N PRO A 304 23.34 18.25 -5.02
CA PRO A 304 24.56 18.70 -4.36
C PRO A 304 25.72 17.72 -4.61
N PRO A 305 26.81 18.14 -5.29
CA PRO A 305 27.93 17.25 -5.61
C PRO A 305 28.61 16.67 -4.37
N SER A 306 28.56 17.37 -3.23
CA SER A 306 29.13 16.88 -1.96
C SER A 306 28.49 15.60 -1.45
N LEU A 307 27.34 15.13 -1.99
CA LEU A 307 26.81 13.79 -1.70
C LEU A 307 27.86 12.70 -1.94
N SER A 308 28.73 12.88 -2.94
CA SER A 308 29.87 11.99 -3.22
C SER A 308 30.92 11.94 -2.10
N SER A 309 30.87 12.86 -1.12
CA SER A 309 31.77 12.89 0.04
C SER A 309 31.34 11.98 1.19
N CYS A 310 30.20 11.29 1.06
CA CYS A 310 29.69 10.33 2.04
C CYS A 310 29.89 8.88 1.54
N PRO A 311 31.06 8.26 1.77
CA PRO A 311 31.37 6.92 1.24
C PRO A 311 30.53 5.80 1.87
N THR A 312 29.81 6.10 2.95
CA THR A 312 28.92 5.19 3.67
C THR A 312 27.50 5.18 3.10
N LEU A 313 27.14 6.09 2.19
CA LEU A 313 25.80 6.18 1.60
C LEU A 313 25.41 4.87 0.90
N ARG A 314 24.25 4.37 1.30
CA ARG A 314 23.56 3.20 0.75
C ARG A 314 22.28 3.58 0.03
N VAL A 315 21.56 4.58 0.55
CA VAL A 315 20.25 4.99 0.02
C VAL A 315 20.24 6.49 -0.22
N ILE A 316 19.97 6.87 -1.47
CA ILE A 316 19.65 8.24 -1.88
C ILE A 316 18.27 8.20 -2.51
N SER A 317 17.29 8.81 -1.84
CA SER A 317 15.92 8.92 -2.33
C SER A 317 15.50 10.39 -2.39
N LEU A 318 15.27 10.89 -3.60
CA LEU A 318 14.95 12.27 -3.94
C LEU A 318 13.67 12.37 -4.78
N ARG A 319 12.95 11.25 -4.90
CA ARG A 319 11.80 11.08 -5.78
C ARG A 319 10.74 12.16 -5.55
N ASN A 320 10.02 12.56 -6.60
CA ASN A 320 8.82 13.41 -6.49
C ASN A 320 9.14 14.77 -5.84
N ASN A 321 10.05 15.50 -6.49
CA ASN A 321 10.44 16.88 -6.17
C ASN A 321 10.46 17.69 -7.48
N THR A 322 11.05 18.89 -7.44
CA THR A 322 11.24 19.77 -8.62
C THR A 322 12.72 20.00 -8.93
N LEU A 323 13.58 19.05 -8.60
CA LEU A 323 15.04 19.11 -8.83
C LEU A 323 15.33 19.16 -10.33
N PHE A 324 16.34 19.93 -10.75
CA PHE A 324 16.71 20.12 -12.15
C PHE A 324 18.22 20.05 -12.36
N GLY A 325 18.67 20.18 -13.60
CA GLY A 325 20.09 20.10 -13.94
C GLY A 325 20.54 18.67 -14.20
N ALA A 326 21.84 18.51 -14.47
CA ALA A 326 22.44 17.20 -14.72
C ALA A 326 22.65 16.41 -13.41
N ILE A 327 22.77 15.09 -13.53
CA ILE A 327 23.18 14.24 -12.40
C ILE A 327 24.71 14.34 -12.25
N ASP A 328 25.18 15.40 -11.58
CA ASP A 328 26.61 15.67 -11.35
C ASP A 328 27.07 15.19 -9.96
N ILE A 329 27.05 13.87 -9.77
CA ILE A 329 27.55 13.20 -8.56
C ILE A 329 28.68 12.26 -9.00
N ASN A 330 29.82 12.32 -8.31
CA ASN A 330 30.90 11.37 -8.53
C ASN A 330 30.57 10.02 -7.87
N PHE A 331 29.94 9.12 -8.63
CA PHE A 331 29.54 7.79 -8.17
C PHE A 331 30.72 6.85 -7.89
N ASP A 332 31.93 7.14 -8.39
CA ASP A 332 33.14 6.38 -8.07
C ASP A 332 33.47 6.46 -6.56
N MET A 333 32.98 7.49 -5.89
CA MET A 333 33.15 7.72 -4.45
C MET A 333 32.06 7.07 -3.59
N LEU A 334 31.08 6.38 -4.20
CA LEU A 334 29.91 5.80 -3.53
C LEU A 334 29.83 4.27 -3.72
N PRO A 335 30.84 3.50 -3.28
CA PRO A 335 30.93 2.07 -3.55
C PRO A 335 29.82 1.24 -2.88
N ARG A 336 29.23 1.75 -1.78
CA ARG A 336 28.18 1.09 -1.00
C ARG A 336 26.76 1.47 -1.42
N LEU A 337 26.61 2.32 -2.43
CA LEU A 337 25.30 2.79 -2.87
C LEU A 337 24.49 1.60 -3.38
N SER A 338 23.37 1.34 -2.73
CA SER A 338 22.45 0.25 -3.03
C SER A 338 21.18 0.74 -3.73
N THR A 339 20.71 1.93 -3.40
CA THR A 339 19.49 2.52 -3.95
C THR A 339 19.73 3.96 -4.34
N PHE A 340 19.44 4.28 -5.61
CA PHE A 340 19.35 5.63 -6.12
C PHE A 340 17.97 5.85 -6.76
N ASP A 341 17.11 6.61 -6.09
CA ASP A 341 15.80 7.01 -6.60
C ASP A 341 15.73 8.52 -6.76
N ALA A 342 15.76 8.99 -8.01
CA ALA A 342 15.57 10.39 -8.37
C ALA A 342 14.34 10.57 -9.28
N GLY A 343 13.40 9.63 -9.26
CA GLY A 343 12.26 9.64 -10.17
C GLY A 343 11.30 10.82 -9.93
N SER A 344 10.51 11.20 -10.94
CA SER A 344 9.53 12.29 -10.86
C SER A 344 10.16 13.62 -10.44
N ASN A 345 11.14 14.08 -11.23
CA ASN A 345 11.82 15.36 -11.08
C ASN A 345 11.95 16.04 -12.46
N ASN A 346 12.77 17.09 -12.56
CA ASN A 346 13.05 17.84 -13.78
C ASN A 346 14.53 17.72 -14.20
N LEU A 347 15.19 16.60 -13.86
CA LEU A 347 16.60 16.35 -14.19
C LEU A 347 16.82 16.21 -15.69
N THR A 348 17.94 16.71 -16.19
CA THR A 348 18.28 16.81 -17.63
C THR A 348 19.62 16.14 -17.94
N GLY A 349 19.93 15.98 -19.23
CA GLY A 349 21.20 15.42 -19.68
C GLY A 349 21.24 13.89 -19.63
N HIS A 350 22.46 13.34 -19.69
CA HIS A 350 22.69 11.91 -19.87
C HIS A 350 22.77 11.17 -18.53
N ILE A 351 22.52 9.85 -18.55
CA ILE A 351 22.81 8.98 -17.40
C ILE A 351 24.33 8.90 -17.20
N PRO A 352 24.86 9.21 -16.00
CA PRO A 352 26.29 9.09 -15.72
C PRO A 352 26.80 7.64 -15.83
N PRO A 353 27.89 7.39 -16.59
CA PRO A 353 28.48 6.05 -16.68
C PRO A 353 29.07 5.57 -15.34
N GLY A 354 29.38 6.49 -14.42
CA GLY A 354 29.96 6.21 -13.09
C GLY A 354 29.06 5.38 -12.18
N PHE A 355 27.75 5.22 -12.47
CA PHE A 355 26.91 4.26 -11.74
C PHE A 355 27.51 2.85 -11.74
N ALA A 356 28.25 2.46 -12.79
CA ALA A 356 28.93 1.17 -12.87
C ALA A 356 29.94 0.91 -11.73
N SER A 357 30.45 1.97 -11.09
CA SER A 357 31.34 1.88 -9.93
C SER A 357 30.60 1.54 -8.62
N CYS A 358 29.28 1.72 -8.57
CA CYS A 358 28.44 1.36 -7.43
C CYS A 358 28.16 -0.15 -7.42
N THR A 359 29.14 -0.95 -6.99
CA THR A 359 29.06 -2.42 -7.05
C THR A 359 27.94 -3.04 -6.20
N GLU A 360 27.43 -2.34 -5.19
CA GLU A 360 26.28 -2.75 -4.36
C GLU A 360 24.92 -2.28 -4.93
N LEU A 361 24.87 -1.56 -6.06
CA LEU A 361 23.63 -0.93 -6.57
C LEU A 361 22.60 -1.98 -6.99
N ARG A 362 21.48 -2.04 -6.26
CA ARG A 362 20.33 -2.93 -6.50
C ARG A 362 19.19 -2.25 -7.22
N THR A 363 18.98 -0.96 -6.93
CA THR A 363 17.80 -0.21 -7.35
C THR A 363 18.21 1.11 -7.96
N LEU A 364 17.89 1.30 -9.25
CA LEU A 364 18.07 2.54 -9.98
C LEU A 364 16.73 3.01 -10.56
N ASN A 365 16.20 4.10 -10.01
CA ASN A 365 14.97 4.72 -10.47
C ASN A 365 15.22 6.15 -10.94
N LEU A 366 15.13 6.36 -12.25
CA LEU A 366 15.29 7.67 -12.91
C LEU A 366 14.01 8.08 -13.66
N ALA A 367 12.90 7.39 -13.42
CA ALA A 367 11.64 7.60 -14.13
C ALA A 367 11.14 9.05 -14.04
N ARG A 368 10.44 9.53 -15.06
CA ARG A 368 9.73 10.81 -15.13
C ARG A 368 10.65 11.98 -14.85
N ASN A 369 11.72 12.07 -15.65
CA ASN A 369 12.63 13.20 -15.73
C ASN A 369 12.69 13.71 -17.19
N LYS A 370 13.69 14.52 -17.51
CA LYS A 370 14.03 14.99 -18.86
C LYS A 370 15.42 14.49 -19.29
N LEU A 371 15.80 13.29 -18.83
CA LEU A 371 17.07 12.67 -19.22
C LEU A 371 17.00 12.20 -20.67
N ASP A 372 18.13 12.19 -21.37
CA ASP A 372 18.21 11.82 -22.77
C ASP A 372 19.48 11.00 -23.09
N GLY A 373 19.66 10.71 -24.38
CA GLY A 373 20.80 9.94 -24.90
C GLY A 373 20.59 8.43 -24.87
N LYS A 374 21.70 7.69 -24.77
CA LYS A 374 21.73 6.22 -24.78
C LYS A 374 22.09 5.67 -23.41
N ILE A 375 21.78 4.39 -23.18
CA ILE A 375 22.27 3.67 -22.00
C ILE A 375 23.79 3.49 -22.13
N PRO A 376 24.59 3.84 -21.10
CA PRO A 376 26.04 3.67 -21.16
C PRO A 376 26.46 2.20 -21.27
N GLU A 377 27.47 1.90 -22.09
CA GLU A 377 28.02 0.54 -22.25
C GLU A 377 28.50 -0.07 -20.92
N THR A 378 28.97 0.77 -19.99
CA THR A 378 29.41 0.35 -18.65
C THR A 378 28.28 -0.23 -17.79
N PHE A 379 27.02 -0.03 -18.16
CA PHE A 379 25.90 -0.59 -17.40
C PHE A 379 25.88 -2.11 -17.42
N LYS A 380 26.57 -2.79 -18.35
CA LYS A 380 26.75 -4.25 -18.32
C LYS A 380 27.49 -4.74 -17.08
N ASP A 381 28.21 -3.86 -16.39
CA ASP A 381 29.02 -4.18 -15.21
C ASP A 381 28.26 -4.03 -13.88
N LEU A 382 27.01 -3.57 -13.90
CA LEU A 382 26.14 -3.39 -12.72
C LEU A 382 25.61 -4.73 -12.16
N ARG A 383 26.51 -5.61 -11.70
CA ARG A 383 26.18 -7.00 -11.34
C ARG A 383 25.14 -7.16 -10.24
N SER A 384 24.99 -6.19 -9.35
CA SER A 384 24.00 -6.23 -8.26
C SER A 384 22.63 -5.69 -8.65
N LEU A 385 22.50 -5.06 -9.82
CA LEU A 385 21.27 -4.36 -10.21
C LEU A 385 20.14 -5.35 -10.41
N SER A 386 19.06 -5.12 -9.67
CA SER A 386 17.83 -5.93 -9.67
C SER A 386 16.64 -5.19 -10.25
N TYR A 387 16.61 -3.86 -10.08
CA TYR A 387 15.52 -3.00 -10.52
C TYR A 387 16.06 -1.80 -11.28
N LEU A 388 15.59 -1.63 -12.52
CA LEU A 388 15.85 -0.47 -13.35
C LEU A 388 14.54 0.12 -13.88
N SER A 389 14.27 1.38 -13.54
CA SER A 389 13.17 2.14 -14.13
C SER A 389 13.66 3.45 -14.74
N LEU A 390 13.42 3.58 -16.05
CA LEU A 390 13.76 4.76 -16.85
C LEU A 390 12.52 5.46 -17.42
N THR A 391 11.33 5.05 -16.97
CA THR A 391 10.04 5.42 -17.53
C THR A 391 9.92 6.91 -17.85
N GLY A 392 9.50 7.30 -19.05
CA GLY A 392 9.05 8.66 -19.35
C GLY A 392 10.15 9.71 -19.43
N ASN A 393 11.32 9.32 -19.94
CA ASN A 393 12.44 10.18 -20.32
C ASN A 393 12.56 10.27 -21.87
N GLY A 394 13.70 10.75 -22.36
CA GLY A 394 14.06 10.89 -23.77
C GLY A 394 15.13 9.90 -24.24
N PHE A 395 15.22 8.69 -23.66
CA PHE A 395 16.21 7.70 -24.09
C PHE A 395 15.94 7.18 -25.50
N THR A 396 17.02 6.86 -26.21
CA THR A 396 17.04 6.39 -27.61
C THR A 396 17.86 5.11 -27.74
N ASP A 397 17.71 4.40 -28.86
CA ASP A 397 18.48 3.20 -29.21
C ASP A 397 18.19 2.01 -28.27
N LEU A 398 16.95 1.53 -28.33
CA LEU A 398 16.45 0.36 -27.59
C LEU A 398 17.29 -0.88 -27.90
N SER A 399 17.74 -1.05 -29.13
CA SER A 399 18.57 -2.20 -29.53
C SER A 399 19.85 -2.24 -28.71
N SER A 400 20.59 -1.13 -28.67
CA SER A 400 21.80 -1.02 -27.85
C SER A 400 21.49 -1.18 -26.36
N ALA A 401 20.42 -0.54 -25.87
CA ALA A 401 20.01 -0.65 -24.47
C ALA A 401 19.77 -2.10 -24.03
N LEU A 402 19.00 -2.88 -24.80
CA LEU A 402 18.74 -4.29 -24.49
C LEU A 402 20.00 -5.16 -24.66
N GLN A 403 20.86 -4.83 -25.63
CA GLN A 403 22.14 -5.52 -25.83
C GLN A 403 23.09 -5.36 -24.64
N ILE A 404 23.07 -4.19 -23.99
CA ILE A 404 23.86 -3.92 -22.78
C ILE A 404 23.21 -4.59 -21.57
N LEU A 405 21.92 -4.37 -21.35
CA LEU A 405 21.22 -4.77 -20.13
C LEU A 405 21.01 -6.28 -20.02
N GLN A 406 21.02 -7.04 -21.12
CA GLN A 406 20.92 -8.51 -21.07
C GLN A 406 22.09 -9.18 -20.31
N HIS A 407 23.22 -8.48 -20.16
CA HIS A 407 24.39 -9.01 -19.45
C HIS A 407 24.25 -8.94 -17.92
N LEU A 408 23.20 -8.30 -17.41
CA LEU A 408 22.96 -8.14 -15.98
C LEU A 408 22.41 -9.45 -15.36
N PRO A 409 23.16 -10.09 -14.45
CA PRO A 409 22.79 -11.43 -13.96
C PRO A 409 21.60 -11.41 -13.00
N ASN A 410 21.36 -10.30 -12.30
CA ASN A 410 20.37 -10.17 -11.23
C ASN A 410 19.18 -9.28 -11.61
N LEU A 411 19.11 -8.77 -12.85
CA LEU A 411 18.05 -7.86 -13.27
C LEU A 411 16.71 -8.59 -13.29
N ALA A 412 15.86 -8.28 -12.31
CA ALA A 412 14.55 -8.88 -12.09
C ALA A 412 13.42 -8.01 -12.67
N SER A 413 13.60 -6.68 -12.66
CA SER A 413 12.62 -5.73 -13.17
C SER A 413 13.25 -4.69 -14.08
N LEU A 414 12.74 -4.61 -15.31
CA LEU A 414 13.12 -3.63 -16.31
C LEU A 414 11.89 -2.86 -16.81
N VAL A 415 11.84 -1.57 -16.48
CA VAL A 415 10.71 -0.69 -16.81
C VAL A 415 11.19 0.49 -17.65
N LEU A 416 10.87 0.46 -18.94
CA LEU A 416 11.35 1.43 -19.94
C LEU A 416 10.24 2.25 -20.57
N THR A 417 9.02 2.17 -20.03
CA THR A 417 7.81 2.82 -20.54
C THR A 417 8.03 4.24 -21.02
N ARG A 418 7.46 4.64 -22.17
CA ARG A 418 7.50 6.02 -22.66
C ARG A 418 8.92 6.58 -22.90
N ASN A 419 9.81 5.73 -23.41
CA ASN A 419 11.11 6.08 -24.03
C ASN A 419 11.15 5.60 -25.49
N PHE A 420 12.28 5.74 -26.20
CA PHE A 420 12.52 5.15 -27.52
C PHE A 420 11.52 5.57 -28.61
N ARG A 421 10.93 6.76 -28.44
CA ARG A 421 9.81 7.25 -29.26
C ARG A 421 10.24 7.80 -30.63
N GLY A 422 11.50 7.57 -31.01
CA GLY A 422 12.11 8.01 -32.29
C GLY A 422 11.67 7.22 -33.52
N GLY A 423 10.66 6.34 -33.40
CA GLY A 423 10.21 5.45 -34.48
C GLY A 423 11.02 4.15 -34.58
N GLU A 424 11.56 3.70 -33.45
CA GLU A 424 12.41 2.52 -33.37
C GLU A 424 11.61 1.22 -33.62
N ILE A 425 12.31 0.18 -34.07
CA ILE A 425 11.75 -1.15 -34.30
C ILE A 425 12.11 -2.03 -33.11
N MET A 426 11.17 -2.85 -32.64
CA MET A 426 11.42 -3.88 -31.64
C MET A 426 12.54 -4.82 -32.13
N PRO A 427 13.70 -4.91 -31.45
CA PRO A 427 14.85 -5.66 -31.92
C PRO A 427 14.55 -7.17 -31.91
N VAL A 428 14.87 -7.85 -33.01
CA VAL A 428 14.67 -9.30 -33.17
C VAL A 428 15.95 -10.12 -33.00
N ASP A 429 17.12 -9.51 -33.25
CA ASP A 429 18.44 -10.13 -33.19
C ASP A 429 19.34 -9.47 -32.13
N GLY A 430 20.41 -10.17 -31.73
CA GLY A 430 21.42 -9.65 -30.80
C GLY A 430 21.02 -9.67 -29.32
N ILE A 431 19.84 -10.19 -29.00
CA ILE A 431 19.34 -10.35 -27.63
C ILE A 431 19.12 -11.84 -27.37
N ASN A 432 19.89 -12.41 -26.45
CA ASN A 432 19.80 -13.83 -26.10
C ASN A 432 18.73 -14.11 -25.03
N GLY A 433 18.37 -13.09 -24.25
CA GLY A 433 17.41 -13.16 -23.14
C GLY A 433 18.01 -12.60 -21.85
N PHE A 434 17.18 -12.51 -20.81
CA PHE A 434 17.56 -12.00 -19.49
C PHE A 434 17.40 -13.11 -18.45
N LYS A 435 18.50 -13.48 -17.78
CA LYS A 435 18.56 -14.68 -16.92
C LYS A 435 17.54 -14.67 -15.77
N SER A 436 17.34 -13.52 -15.14
CA SER A 436 16.58 -13.40 -13.89
C SER A 436 15.33 -12.52 -14.01
N ILE A 437 14.96 -12.11 -15.23
CA ILE A 437 13.87 -11.15 -15.44
C ILE A 437 12.53 -11.76 -15.04
N GLN A 438 11.78 -11.03 -14.23
CA GLN A 438 10.42 -11.34 -13.80
C GLN A 438 9.43 -10.32 -14.34
N VAL A 439 9.84 -9.05 -14.46
CA VAL A 439 9.01 -7.95 -14.93
C VAL A 439 9.69 -7.25 -16.10
N LEU A 440 9.04 -7.28 -17.26
CA LEU A 440 9.49 -6.55 -18.45
C LEU A 440 8.39 -5.62 -18.95
N VAL A 441 8.67 -4.32 -18.94
CA VAL A 441 7.72 -3.28 -19.37
C VAL A 441 8.35 -2.38 -20.43
N LEU A 442 7.82 -2.43 -21.65
CA LEU A 442 8.20 -1.63 -22.82
C LEU A 442 7.00 -0.83 -23.36
N ALA A 443 6.10 -0.40 -22.48
CA ALA A 443 4.84 0.23 -22.88
C ALA A 443 5.01 1.67 -23.43
N ASN A 444 4.13 2.11 -24.32
CA ASN A 444 4.06 3.50 -24.80
C ASN A 444 5.37 4.04 -25.43
N CYS A 445 6.15 3.16 -26.04
CA CYS A 445 7.43 3.49 -26.69
C CYS A 445 7.27 3.83 -28.18
N LEU A 446 6.06 3.70 -28.75
CA LEU A 446 5.79 3.84 -30.19
C LEU A 446 6.57 2.84 -31.06
N LEU A 447 6.96 1.69 -30.49
CA LEU A 447 7.77 0.68 -31.17
C LEU A 447 6.99 0.04 -32.31
N SER A 448 7.64 -0.11 -33.46
CA SER A 448 7.10 -0.87 -34.59
C SER A 448 7.75 -2.26 -34.67
N GLY A 449 7.27 -3.13 -35.57
CA GLY A 449 7.76 -4.50 -35.70
C GLY A 449 6.84 -5.53 -35.06
N ARG A 450 7.38 -6.68 -34.64
CA ARG A 450 6.61 -7.82 -34.12
C ARG A 450 7.08 -8.19 -32.71
N ILE A 451 6.34 -9.09 -32.04
CA ILE A 451 6.80 -9.73 -30.80
C ILE A 451 8.05 -10.56 -31.12
N PRO A 452 9.21 -10.27 -30.52
CA PRO A 452 10.47 -10.89 -30.91
C PRO A 452 10.65 -12.29 -30.27
N PRO A 453 11.32 -13.24 -30.97
CA PRO A 453 11.47 -14.61 -30.47
C PRO A 453 12.28 -14.75 -29.17
N TRP A 454 13.21 -13.84 -28.87
CA TRP A 454 14.04 -13.92 -27.66
C TRP A 454 13.22 -13.81 -26.36
N LEU A 455 11.99 -13.30 -26.40
CA LEU A 455 11.07 -13.31 -25.27
C LEU A 455 10.71 -14.74 -24.82
N GLN A 456 10.78 -15.72 -25.72
CA GLN A 456 10.57 -17.12 -25.41
C GLN A 456 11.60 -17.65 -24.41
N ASN A 457 12.80 -17.07 -24.36
CA ASN A 457 13.89 -17.49 -23.48
C ASN A 457 13.78 -16.92 -22.06
N LEU A 458 12.74 -16.14 -21.76
CA LEU A 458 12.56 -15.51 -20.44
C LEU A 458 11.80 -16.45 -19.49
N GLU A 459 12.46 -17.51 -19.04
CA GLU A 459 11.84 -18.58 -18.25
C GLU A 459 11.29 -18.11 -16.89
N SER A 460 11.87 -17.05 -16.33
CA SER A 460 11.46 -16.45 -15.05
C SER A 460 10.37 -15.37 -15.19
N LEU A 461 9.87 -15.08 -16.39
CA LEU A 461 8.98 -13.94 -16.63
C LEU A 461 7.59 -14.16 -16.00
N ASN A 462 7.16 -13.18 -15.21
CA ASN A 462 5.88 -13.13 -14.50
C ASN A 462 4.92 -12.10 -15.09
N VAL A 463 5.48 -10.94 -15.49
CA VAL A 463 4.75 -9.75 -15.94
C VAL A 463 5.37 -9.26 -17.25
N LEU A 464 4.55 -9.23 -18.31
CA LEU A 464 4.91 -8.67 -19.60
C LEU A 464 3.93 -7.54 -19.96
N ASP A 465 4.46 -6.34 -20.20
CA ASP A 465 3.69 -5.22 -20.72
C ASP A 465 4.43 -4.58 -21.90
N ILE A 466 3.89 -4.77 -23.10
CA ILE A 466 4.37 -4.15 -24.35
C ILE A 466 3.25 -3.34 -25.02
N SER A 467 2.31 -2.87 -24.21
CA SER A 467 1.12 -2.14 -24.63
C SER A 467 1.44 -0.73 -25.19
N TRP A 468 0.46 -0.12 -25.86
CA TRP A 468 0.58 1.26 -26.39
C TRP A 468 1.75 1.45 -27.36
N ASN A 469 2.02 0.45 -28.20
CA ASN A 469 3.03 0.51 -29.24
C ASN A 469 2.38 0.45 -30.64
N LYS A 470 3.19 0.26 -31.68
CA LYS A 470 2.77 0.04 -33.07
C LYS A 470 3.16 -1.37 -33.53
N LEU A 471 3.20 -2.32 -32.59
CA LEU A 471 3.57 -3.70 -32.90
C LEU A 471 2.47 -4.37 -33.72
N ASN A 472 2.87 -5.23 -34.65
CA ASN A 472 1.98 -5.88 -35.60
C ASN A 472 2.30 -7.37 -35.75
N GLY A 473 1.56 -8.03 -36.64
CA GLY A 473 1.64 -9.47 -36.86
C GLY A 473 0.84 -10.26 -35.83
N ASN A 474 0.97 -11.58 -35.89
CA ASN A 474 0.23 -12.48 -35.03
C ASN A 474 0.86 -12.58 -33.64
N ILE A 475 0.03 -12.79 -32.62
CA ILE A 475 0.49 -13.17 -31.28
C ILE A 475 1.14 -14.57 -31.39
N PRO A 476 2.41 -14.76 -31.01
CA PRO A 476 3.06 -16.06 -31.15
C PRO A 476 2.53 -17.12 -30.17
N PRO A 477 2.32 -18.37 -30.61
CA PRO A 477 1.83 -19.44 -29.73
C PRO A 477 2.76 -19.77 -28.55
N TRP A 478 4.07 -19.57 -28.68
CA TRP A 478 4.99 -19.86 -27.57
C TRP A 478 4.75 -18.99 -26.33
N LEU A 479 4.03 -17.86 -26.45
CA LEU A 479 3.70 -16.98 -25.33
C LEU A 479 2.88 -17.71 -24.26
N GLY A 480 1.93 -18.55 -24.68
CA GLY A 480 1.12 -19.38 -23.79
C GLY A 480 1.89 -20.51 -23.09
N SER A 481 3.11 -20.80 -23.54
CA SER A 481 3.98 -21.83 -22.97
C SER A 481 4.91 -21.33 -21.85
N LEU A 482 4.94 -20.02 -21.58
CA LEU A 482 5.75 -19.45 -20.51
C LEU A 482 5.15 -19.80 -19.14
N ASN A 483 5.87 -20.63 -18.39
CA ASN A 483 5.33 -21.30 -17.20
C ASN A 483 4.98 -20.34 -16.05
N ASN A 484 5.69 -19.21 -15.93
CA ASN A 484 5.57 -18.27 -14.81
C ASN A 484 4.70 -17.04 -15.10
N LEU A 485 4.34 -16.83 -16.36
CA LEU A 485 3.65 -15.64 -16.83
C LEU A 485 2.19 -15.64 -16.35
N PHE A 486 1.77 -14.58 -15.67
CA PHE A 486 0.40 -14.42 -15.18
C PHE A 486 -0.20 -13.04 -15.48
N TYR A 487 0.63 -12.06 -15.85
CA TYR A 487 0.17 -10.76 -16.32
C TYR A 487 0.71 -10.49 -17.72
N ILE A 488 -0.21 -10.28 -18.67
CA ILE A 488 0.09 -9.94 -20.05
C ILE A 488 -0.73 -8.70 -20.43
N ASP A 489 -0.03 -7.65 -20.86
CA ASP A 489 -0.64 -6.49 -21.51
C ASP A 489 -0.04 -6.26 -22.90
N LEU A 490 -0.83 -6.60 -23.92
CA LEU A 490 -0.56 -6.36 -25.34
C LEU A 490 -1.46 -5.27 -25.92
N SER A 491 -2.20 -4.56 -25.07
CA SER A 491 -3.26 -3.65 -25.51
C SER A 491 -2.73 -2.49 -26.34
N ASN A 492 -3.60 -1.91 -27.16
CA ASN A 492 -3.31 -0.72 -27.95
C ASN A 492 -2.07 -0.89 -28.86
N ASN A 493 -2.17 -1.88 -29.75
CA ASN A 493 -1.19 -2.21 -30.77
C ASN A 493 -1.91 -2.46 -32.12
N SER A 494 -1.27 -3.12 -33.05
CA SER A 494 -1.83 -3.53 -34.34
C SER A 494 -1.69 -5.04 -34.57
N PHE A 495 -1.79 -5.84 -33.49
CA PHE A 495 -1.75 -7.30 -33.59
C PHE A 495 -2.96 -7.82 -34.35
N SER A 496 -2.76 -8.79 -35.23
CA SER A 496 -3.77 -9.35 -36.12
C SER A 496 -3.77 -10.88 -36.12
N GLY A 497 -4.68 -11.49 -36.87
CA GLY A 497 -4.86 -12.95 -36.87
C GLY A 497 -5.66 -13.43 -35.67
N GLU A 498 -5.72 -14.75 -35.50
CA GLU A 498 -6.50 -15.41 -34.45
C GLU A 498 -5.74 -15.46 -33.11
N LEU A 499 -6.50 -15.60 -32.02
CA LEU A 499 -5.96 -15.88 -30.70
C LEU A 499 -5.29 -17.27 -30.68
N PRO A 500 -4.03 -17.39 -30.22
CA PRO A 500 -3.38 -18.70 -30.12
C PRO A 500 -4.00 -19.58 -29.03
N GLU A 501 -4.32 -20.83 -29.39
CA GLU A 501 -4.89 -21.82 -28.46
C GLU A 501 -4.00 -22.08 -27.23
N SER A 502 -2.69 -21.89 -27.36
CA SER A 502 -1.74 -22.03 -26.25
C SER A 502 -1.99 -21.06 -25.09
N LEU A 503 -2.65 -19.91 -25.30
CA LEU A 503 -3.01 -18.98 -24.23
C LEU A 503 -3.96 -19.63 -23.20
N THR A 504 -4.75 -20.62 -23.62
CA THR A 504 -5.66 -21.36 -22.74
C THR A 504 -4.94 -22.37 -21.83
N HIS A 505 -3.64 -22.59 -22.06
CA HIS A 505 -2.82 -23.59 -21.38
C HIS A 505 -1.79 -22.99 -20.40
N MET A 506 -1.91 -21.69 -20.10
CA MET A 506 -0.95 -20.97 -19.26
C MET A 506 -0.97 -21.48 -17.80
N LYS A 507 0.13 -22.12 -17.39
CA LYS A 507 0.19 -22.88 -16.12
C LYS A 507 -0.15 -22.07 -14.87
N ARG A 508 0.41 -20.86 -14.72
CA ARG A 508 0.14 -19.98 -13.56
C ARG A 508 -1.31 -19.47 -13.50
N LEU A 509 -1.97 -19.38 -14.64
CA LEU A 509 -3.38 -18.99 -14.74
C LEU A 509 -4.34 -20.16 -14.52
N ILE A 510 -3.84 -21.41 -14.56
CA ILE A 510 -4.60 -22.63 -14.24
C ILE A 510 -4.41 -23.04 -12.77
N SER A 511 -3.17 -23.05 -12.25
CA SER A 511 -2.88 -23.53 -10.89
C SER A 511 -1.66 -22.84 -10.24
N ILE A 512 -1.64 -22.81 -8.90
CA ILE A 512 -0.59 -22.15 -8.10
C ILE A 512 0.56 -23.11 -7.71
N ASN A 513 0.38 -24.42 -7.86
CA ASN A 513 1.25 -25.49 -7.29
C ASN A 513 2.66 -25.65 -7.93
N GLY A 514 3.17 -24.65 -8.64
CA GLY A 514 4.56 -24.63 -9.12
C GLY A 514 5.51 -24.10 -8.05
N SER A 515 6.32 -25.01 -7.47
CA SER A 515 7.39 -24.75 -6.52
C SER A 515 8.32 -23.62 -6.97
N SER A 516 8.32 -22.53 -6.21
CA SER A 516 9.53 -21.74 -5.94
C SER A 516 9.27 -21.06 -4.61
N GLU A 517 10.12 -21.34 -3.63
CA GLU A 517 10.41 -20.38 -2.57
C GLU A 517 10.54 -19.02 -3.26
N GLN A 518 9.63 -18.09 -2.98
CA GLN A 518 9.77 -16.73 -3.50
C GLN A 518 11.00 -16.15 -2.82
N PRO A 519 12.07 -15.82 -3.54
CA PRO A 519 13.11 -14.99 -2.95
C PRO A 519 12.42 -13.70 -2.53
N SER A 520 12.62 -13.29 -1.28
CA SER A 520 12.13 -12.04 -0.72
C SER A 520 12.47 -10.90 -1.69
N THR A 521 11.51 -10.47 -2.51
CA THR A 521 11.66 -9.29 -3.32
C THR A 521 11.66 -8.13 -2.34
N GLU A 522 12.78 -7.43 -2.23
CA GLU A 522 12.83 -6.14 -1.54
C GLU A 522 11.67 -5.27 -2.05
N ASP A 523 10.95 -4.60 -1.15
CA ASP A 523 9.78 -3.77 -1.45
C ASP A 523 10.11 -2.75 -2.55
N LEU A 524 9.64 -3.00 -3.77
CA LEU A 524 9.92 -2.16 -4.93
C LEU A 524 8.61 -1.70 -5.54
N PRO A 525 8.25 -0.41 -5.38
CA PRO A 525 7.00 0.12 -5.88
C PRO A 525 7.02 0.26 -7.41
N PHE A 526 6.27 -0.58 -8.11
CA PHE A 526 5.89 -0.47 -9.52
C PHE A 526 4.75 0.52 -9.71
N PHE A 527 4.67 1.17 -10.87
CA PHE A 527 3.52 2.01 -11.23
C PHE A 527 2.96 1.61 -12.60
N VAL A 528 1.77 1.00 -12.64
CA VAL A 528 1.07 0.69 -13.91
C VAL A 528 0.01 1.75 -14.17
N LYS A 529 -0.07 2.23 -15.40
CA LYS A 529 -1.07 3.23 -15.81
C LYS A 529 -2.03 2.60 -16.82
N LYS A 530 -3.30 2.46 -16.45
CA LYS A 530 -4.34 1.85 -17.31
C LYS A 530 -4.83 2.76 -18.44
N ASP A 531 -4.64 4.08 -18.34
CA ASP A 531 -4.99 5.05 -19.39
C ASP A 531 -4.16 6.35 -19.26
N SER A 532 -4.02 7.09 -20.36
CA SER A 532 -3.49 8.46 -20.46
C SER A 532 -4.05 9.44 -19.40
N SER A 533 -5.29 9.24 -18.93
CA SER A 533 -5.96 10.10 -17.93
C SER A 533 -5.93 9.56 -16.49
N ALA A 534 -5.67 8.27 -16.29
CA ALA A 534 -5.74 7.61 -14.97
C ALA A 534 -4.52 7.92 -14.08
N ARG A 535 -4.72 8.02 -12.75
CA ARG A 535 -3.61 7.96 -11.79
C ARG A 535 -2.99 6.56 -11.86
N GLY A 536 -1.66 6.45 -11.91
CA GLY A 536 -0.99 5.15 -11.97
C GLY A 536 -1.16 4.39 -10.65
N LEU A 537 -1.48 3.10 -10.74
CA LEU A 537 -1.61 2.18 -9.61
C LEU A 537 -0.22 1.77 -9.13
N GLN A 538 0.03 1.88 -7.83
CA GLN A 538 1.29 1.44 -7.22
C GLN A 538 1.17 -0.02 -6.78
N TYR A 539 2.08 -0.87 -7.25
CA TYR A 539 2.22 -2.25 -6.79
C TYR A 539 3.53 -2.38 -6.04
N ASN A 540 3.56 -2.91 -4.83
CA ASN A 540 4.80 -2.95 -4.04
C ASN A 540 5.60 -4.24 -4.24
N GLN A 541 4.97 -5.26 -4.84
CA GLN A 541 5.57 -6.55 -5.13
C GLN A 541 5.02 -7.10 -6.46
N VAL A 542 5.75 -8.02 -7.09
CA VAL A 542 5.31 -8.67 -8.34
C VAL A 542 3.99 -9.42 -8.12
N SER A 543 3.81 -10.06 -6.97
CA SER A 543 2.57 -10.73 -6.56
C SER A 543 1.36 -9.81 -6.44
N SER A 544 1.55 -8.50 -6.31
CA SER A 544 0.45 -7.54 -6.20
C SER A 544 -0.27 -7.29 -7.54
N PHE A 545 0.32 -7.71 -8.68
CA PHE A 545 -0.34 -7.60 -9.98
C PHE A 545 -1.50 -8.61 -10.08
N PRO A 546 -2.73 -8.18 -10.42
CA PRO A 546 -3.82 -9.13 -10.63
C PRO A 546 -3.53 -9.97 -11.89
N PRO A 547 -3.69 -11.30 -11.85
CA PRO A 547 -3.55 -12.13 -13.03
C PRO A 547 -4.45 -11.66 -14.18
N SER A 548 -3.84 -11.24 -15.29
CA SER A 548 -4.51 -10.46 -16.34
C SER A 548 -4.06 -10.88 -17.73
N LEU A 549 -5.02 -10.96 -18.65
CA LEU A 549 -4.81 -11.09 -20.08
C LEU A 549 -5.52 -9.91 -20.77
N ILE A 550 -4.74 -8.90 -21.14
CA ILE A 550 -5.23 -7.64 -21.69
C ILE A 550 -4.75 -7.53 -23.14
N LEU A 551 -5.67 -7.76 -24.07
CA LEU A 551 -5.43 -7.79 -25.52
C LEU A 551 -6.25 -6.72 -26.26
N SER A 552 -6.83 -5.78 -25.52
CA SER A 552 -7.76 -4.79 -26.06
C SER A 552 -7.13 -3.82 -27.06
N ASN A 553 -7.96 -3.25 -27.93
CA ASN A 553 -7.56 -2.28 -28.94
C ASN A 553 -6.46 -2.82 -29.89
N ASN A 554 -6.81 -3.88 -30.61
CA ASN A 554 -5.99 -4.55 -31.64
C ASN A 554 -6.85 -4.89 -32.87
N LEU A 555 -6.33 -5.70 -33.79
CA LEU A 555 -6.99 -6.15 -35.02
C LEU A 555 -7.23 -7.68 -35.00
N LEU A 556 -7.45 -8.26 -33.82
CA LEU A 556 -7.60 -9.71 -33.65
C LEU A 556 -8.93 -10.18 -34.25
N ILE A 557 -8.91 -11.33 -34.90
CA ILE A 557 -10.05 -11.97 -35.55
C ILE A 557 -10.30 -13.36 -34.97
N GLY A 558 -11.36 -14.03 -35.46
CA GLY A 558 -11.72 -15.37 -35.02
C GLY A 558 -12.56 -15.37 -33.73
N PRO A 559 -12.84 -16.56 -33.17
CA PRO A 559 -13.68 -16.69 -31.98
C PRO A 559 -12.95 -16.38 -30.68
N VAL A 560 -13.73 -16.05 -29.65
CA VAL A 560 -13.27 -16.17 -28.26
C VAL A 560 -13.07 -17.65 -27.96
N LEU A 561 -11.90 -18.02 -27.45
CA LEU A 561 -11.54 -19.42 -27.22
C LEU A 561 -12.30 -20.00 -26.02
N SER A 562 -13.00 -21.12 -26.21
CA SER A 562 -13.67 -21.83 -25.11
C SER A 562 -12.68 -22.35 -24.06
N GLY A 563 -11.45 -22.68 -24.47
CA GLY A 563 -10.39 -23.11 -23.57
C GLY A 563 -10.02 -22.09 -22.48
N PHE A 564 -10.38 -20.81 -22.62
CA PHE A 564 -10.19 -19.82 -21.53
C PHE A 564 -10.90 -20.22 -20.24
N GLY A 565 -11.95 -21.05 -20.31
CA GLY A 565 -12.58 -21.68 -19.14
C GLY A 565 -11.62 -22.44 -18.22
N HIS A 566 -10.45 -22.88 -18.71
CA HIS A 566 -9.43 -23.55 -17.91
C HIS A 566 -8.61 -22.58 -17.02
N LEU A 567 -8.62 -21.28 -17.32
CA LEU A 567 -7.80 -20.27 -16.63
C LEU A 567 -8.46 -19.80 -15.32
N VAL A 568 -8.66 -20.73 -14.39
CA VAL A 568 -9.43 -20.52 -13.16
C VAL A 568 -8.81 -19.52 -12.19
N LYS A 569 -7.54 -19.14 -12.38
CA LYS A 569 -6.82 -18.10 -11.59
C LYS A 569 -6.76 -16.74 -12.29
N LEU A 570 -7.36 -16.57 -13.47
CA LEU A 570 -7.37 -15.28 -14.16
C LEU A 570 -8.38 -14.33 -13.49
N HIS A 571 -7.97 -13.09 -13.20
CA HIS A 571 -8.82 -12.05 -12.62
C HIS A 571 -9.35 -11.10 -13.70
N VAL A 572 -8.55 -10.78 -14.72
CA VAL A 572 -8.92 -9.84 -15.78
C VAL A 572 -8.76 -10.49 -17.15
N LEU A 573 -9.85 -10.53 -17.92
CA LEU A 573 -9.83 -10.82 -19.35
C LEU A 573 -10.41 -9.62 -20.10
N ASP A 574 -9.56 -8.92 -20.84
CA ASP A 574 -9.96 -7.78 -21.67
C ASP A 574 -9.59 -8.03 -23.13
N LEU A 575 -10.62 -8.30 -23.94
CA LEU A 575 -10.54 -8.52 -25.38
C LEU A 575 -11.25 -7.40 -26.17
N SER A 576 -11.60 -6.30 -25.50
CA SER A 576 -12.40 -5.24 -26.11
C SER A 576 -11.69 -4.54 -27.27
N TRP A 577 -12.44 -3.89 -28.16
CA TRP A 577 -11.90 -3.17 -29.31
C TRP A 577 -11.02 -4.07 -30.20
N ASN A 578 -11.61 -5.16 -30.66
CA ASN A 578 -11.02 -6.07 -31.64
C ASN A 578 -12.06 -6.40 -32.72
N ASN A 579 -11.74 -7.36 -33.59
CA ASN A 579 -12.62 -7.81 -34.66
C ASN A 579 -13.02 -9.28 -34.46
N LEU A 580 -13.16 -9.71 -33.20
CA LEU A 580 -13.53 -11.07 -32.80
C LEU A 580 -15.00 -11.35 -33.17
N SER A 581 -15.31 -12.58 -33.54
CA SER A 581 -16.62 -12.99 -34.05
C SER A 581 -17.09 -14.32 -33.45
N GLY A 582 -18.32 -14.75 -33.75
CA GLY A 582 -18.87 -15.98 -33.18
C GLY A 582 -19.44 -15.79 -31.77
N PRO A 583 -19.89 -16.89 -31.13
CA PRO A 583 -20.57 -16.83 -29.84
C PRO A 583 -19.61 -16.61 -28.66
N ILE A 584 -20.15 -16.07 -27.57
CA ILE A 584 -19.49 -16.09 -26.27
C ILE A 584 -19.53 -17.53 -25.74
N PRO A 585 -18.38 -18.20 -25.46
CA PRO A 585 -18.37 -19.59 -25.00
C PRO A 585 -18.98 -19.76 -23.61
N ASP A 586 -19.77 -20.81 -23.42
CA ASP A 586 -20.35 -21.18 -22.12
C ASP A 586 -19.25 -21.53 -21.10
N GLU A 587 -18.12 -22.05 -21.56
CA GLU A 587 -16.99 -22.50 -20.75
C GLU A 587 -16.31 -21.35 -19.98
N LEU A 588 -16.49 -20.09 -20.41
CA LEU A 588 -15.99 -18.94 -19.65
C LEU A 588 -16.57 -18.88 -18.22
N SER A 589 -17.74 -19.50 -18.00
CA SER A 589 -18.33 -19.65 -16.66
C SER A 589 -17.49 -20.47 -15.66
N ASN A 590 -16.48 -21.21 -16.14
CA ASN A 590 -15.57 -21.98 -15.29
C ASN A 590 -14.43 -21.15 -14.71
N MET A 591 -14.23 -19.90 -15.16
CA MET A 591 -13.14 -19.02 -14.72
C MET A 591 -13.40 -18.48 -13.32
N SER A 592 -13.24 -19.34 -12.31
CA SER A 592 -13.77 -19.10 -10.96
C SER A 592 -13.23 -17.86 -10.26
N SER A 593 -12.05 -17.34 -10.62
CA SER A 593 -11.43 -16.12 -10.05
C SER A 593 -11.71 -14.85 -10.84
N LEU A 594 -12.49 -14.89 -11.92
CA LEU A 594 -12.65 -13.77 -12.85
C LEU A 594 -13.41 -12.59 -12.22
N GLU A 595 -12.77 -11.42 -12.22
CA GLU A 595 -13.31 -10.17 -11.70
C GLU A 595 -13.78 -9.23 -12.81
N ILE A 596 -13.05 -9.20 -13.93
CA ILE A 596 -13.33 -8.33 -15.08
C ILE A 596 -13.36 -9.17 -16.35
N LEU A 597 -14.50 -9.12 -17.05
CA LEU A 597 -14.66 -9.65 -18.40
C LEU A 597 -15.11 -8.53 -19.34
N ASN A 598 -14.22 -8.08 -20.21
CA ASN A 598 -14.51 -7.01 -21.16
C ASN A 598 -14.37 -7.54 -22.61
N LEU A 599 -15.50 -7.57 -23.31
CA LEU A 599 -15.64 -8.04 -24.69
C LEU A 599 -16.25 -6.95 -25.60
N ALA A 600 -16.33 -5.71 -25.11
CA ALA A 600 -16.95 -4.60 -25.82
C ALA A 600 -16.30 -4.33 -27.19
N HIS A 601 -17.05 -3.74 -28.11
CA HIS A 601 -16.55 -3.34 -29.44
C HIS A 601 -15.88 -4.50 -30.20
N ASN A 602 -16.68 -5.52 -30.54
CA ASN A 602 -16.29 -6.67 -31.36
C ASN A 602 -17.45 -7.03 -32.32
N ASP A 603 -17.29 -8.10 -33.10
CA ASP A 603 -18.29 -8.67 -34.01
C ASP A 603 -18.98 -9.93 -33.41
N LEU A 604 -19.04 -10.08 -32.08
CA LEU A 604 -19.58 -11.26 -31.41
C LEU A 604 -21.09 -11.39 -31.65
N ASN A 605 -21.58 -12.63 -31.80
CA ASN A 605 -22.97 -12.94 -32.10
C ASN A 605 -23.54 -14.01 -31.15
N GLY A 606 -24.79 -14.42 -31.37
CA GLY A 606 -25.46 -15.38 -30.50
C GLY A 606 -25.97 -14.74 -29.20
N THR A 607 -26.13 -15.55 -28.15
CA THR A 607 -26.70 -15.14 -26.86
C THR A 607 -25.62 -14.92 -25.81
N ILE A 608 -25.92 -14.15 -24.77
CA ILE A 608 -25.08 -14.11 -23.56
C ILE A 608 -25.35 -15.39 -22.75
N PRO A 609 -24.34 -16.26 -22.52
CA PRO A 609 -24.54 -17.49 -21.75
C PRO A 609 -25.08 -17.26 -20.35
N SER A 610 -26.19 -17.92 -20.01
CA SER A 610 -26.75 -17.85 -18.65
C SER A 610 -25.81 -18.48 -17.61
N SER A 611 -24.90 -19.35 -18.04
CA SER A 611 -23.88 -19.98 -17.20
C SER A 611 -22.93 -18.95 -16.57
N LEU A 612 -22.72 -17.78 -17.19
CA LEU A 612 -21.86 -16.71 -16.66
C LEU A 612 -22.36 -16.16 -15.32
N THR A 613 -23.64 -16.36 -14.98
CA THR A 613 -24.18 -16.01 -13.65
C THR A 613 -23.50 -16.76 -12.50
N LYS A 614 -22.78 -17.86 -12.78
CA LYS A 614 -21.98 -18.64 -11.81
C LYS A 614 -20.70 -17.91 -11.37
N LEU A 615 -20.25 -16.90 -12.11
CA LEU A 615 -19.03 -16.16 -11.80
C LEU A 615 -19.27 -15.21 -10.62
N ASN A 616 -18.95 -15.69 -9.42
CA ASN A 616 -19.24 -14.97 -8.18
C ASN A 616 -18.38 -13.73 -7.96
N PHE A 617 -17.19 -13.63 -8.55
CA PHE A 617 -16.29 -12.48 -8.39
C PHE A 617 -16.44 -11.42 -9.49
N LEU A 618 -17.28 -11.67 -10.50
CA LEU A 618 -17.39 -10.82 -11.68
C LEU A 618 -17.98 -9.45 -11.31
N SER A 619 -17.11 -8.48 -11.06
CA SER A 619 -17.47 -7.13 -10.65
C SER A 619 -17.69 -6.20 -11.84
N ARG A 620 -17.08 -6.51 -12.99
CA ARG A 620 -17.24 -5.76 -14.24
C ARG A 620 -17.42 -6.70 -15.41
N PHE A 621 -18.50 -6.47 -16.16
CA PHE A 621 -18.83 -7.20 -17.36
C PHE A 621 -19.26 -6.19 -18.42
N ASP A 622 -18.63 -6.19 -19.60
CA ASP A 622 -18.99 -5.28 -20.69
C ASP A 622 -18.98 -6.05 -22.01
N VAL A 623 -20.13 -6.05 -22.69
CA VAL A 623 -20.36 -6.66 -24.01
C VAL A 623 -20.96 -5.65 -24.99
N SER A 624 -20.85 -4.37 -24.68
CA SER A 624 -21.39 -3.29 -25.50
C SER A 624 -20.83 -3.32 -26.92
N TYR A 625 -21.61 -2.81 -27.88
CA TYR A 625 -21.24 -2.70 -29.29
C TYR A 625 -20.78 -4.02 -29.91
N ASN A 626 -21.66 -5.02 -29.85
CA ASN A 626 -21.53 -6.32 -30.52
C ASN A 626 -22.81 -6.62 -31.35
N LYS A 627 -22.96 -7.86 -31.84
CA LYS A 627 -24.13 -8.37 -32.57
C LYS A 627 -24.88 -9.43 -31.75
N LEU A 628 -24.94 -9.25 -30.43
CA LEU A 628 -25.60 -10.19 -29.52
C LEU A 628 -27.12 -10.04 -29.58
N ALA A 629 -27.81 -11.15 -29.33
CA ALA A 629 -29.26 -11.28 -29.37
C ALA A 629 -29.79 -12.07 -28.18
N GLY A 630 -31.09 -11.93 -27.90
CA GLY A 630 -31.78 -12.69 -26.85
C GLY A 630 -31.80 -12.00 -25.48
N ASP A 631 -32.07 -12.79 -24.45
CA ASP A 631 -32.26 -12.26 -23.10
C ASP A 631 -30.92 -12.01 -22.38
N ILE A 632 -30.88 -10.96 -21.58
CA ILE A 632 -29.77 -10.73 -20.64
C ILE A 632 -29.97 -11.67 -19.45
N PRO A 633 -28.99 -12.50 -19.07
CA PRO A 633 -29.09 -13.36 -17.90
C PRO A 633 -29.47 -12.57 -16.64
N THR A 634 -30.33 -13.17 -15.82
CA THR A 634 -30.74 -12.62 -14.53
C THR A 634 -30.19 -13.48 -13.40
N GLY A 635 -29.69 -12.86 -12.34
CA GLY A 635 -29.08 -13.54 -11.18
C GLY A 635 -27.56 -13.37 -11.07
N GLY A 636 -27.00 -13.79 -9.93
CA GLY A 636 -25.59 -13.59 -9.62
C GLY A 636 -25.16 -12.12 -9.66
N GLN A 637 -24.03 -11.84 -10.30
CA GLN A 637 -23.54 -10.47 -10.51
C GLN A 637 -24.27 -9.72 -11.64
N PHE A 638 -25.01 -10.42 -12.52
CA PHE A 638 -25.66 -9.76 -13.66
C PHE A 638 -26.74 -8.76 -13.26
N SER A 639 -27.32 -8.89 -12.07
CA SER A 639 -28.27 -7.89 -11.55
C SER A 639 -27.62 -6.55 -11.20
N THR A 640 -26.30 -6.49 -10.99
CA THR A 640 -25.60 -5.25 -10.60
C THR A 640 -25.10 -4.44 -11.79
N PHE A 641 -25.01 -5.03 -12.98
CA PHE A 641 -24.54 -4.32 -14.18
C PHE A 641 -25.59 -3.34 -14.70
N SER A 642 -25.10 -2.26 -15.31
CA SER A 642 -25.90 -1.16 -15.86
C SER A 642 -26.34 -1.46 -17.29
N ASN A 643 -27.25 -0.65 -17.84
CA ASN A 643 -27.64 -0.77 -19.25
C ASN A 643 -26.51 -0.36 -20.21
N GLU A 644 -25.54 0.44 -19.75
CA GLU A 644 -24.40 0.88 -20.57
C GLU A 644 -23.51 -0.32 -20.95
N ASP A 645 -23.38 -1.30 -20.06
CA ASP A 645 -22.59 -2.51 -20.24
C ASP A 645 -23.10 -3.44 -21.38
N PHE A 646 -24.32 -3.18 -21.89
CA PHE A 646 -24.98 -3.98 -22.94
C PHE A 646 -25.34 -3.16 -24.20
N VAL A 647 -25.09 -1.85 -24.20
CA VAL A 647 -25.55 -0.92 -25.26
C VAL A 647 -24.97 -1.30 -26.62
N GLY A 648 -25.64 -0.95 -27.72
CA GLY A 648 -25.13 -1.22 -29.07
C GLY A 648 -25.40 -2.63 -29.61
N ASN A 649 -26.05 -3.50 -28.84
CA ASN A 649 -26.57 -4.80 -29.28
C ASN A 649 -28.08 -4.68 -29.56
N SER A 650 -28.48 -4.51 -30.83
CA SER A 650 -29.88 -4.16 -31.18
C SER A 650 -30.91 -5.26 -30.93
N GLU A 651 -30.46 -6.51 -30.81
CA GLU A 651 -31.33 -7.68 -30.62
C GLU A 651 -31.33 -8.20 -29.17
N LEU A 652 -30.65 -7.51 -28.24
CA LEU A 652 -30.73 -7.82 -26.81
C LEU A 652 -31.99 -7.21 -26.18
N CYS A 653 -32.65 -8.01 -25.36
CA CYS A 653 -33.83 -7.61 -24.62
C CYS A 653 -33.42 -6.81 -23.36
N LEU A 654 -33.24 -5.49 -23.50
CA LEU A 654 -32.79 -4.60 -22.43
C LEU A 654 -33.80 -4.46 -21.26
N LEU A 655 -35.05 -4.85 -21.46
CA LEU A 655 -36.08 -4.86 -20.43
C LEU A 655 -35.98 -6.16 -19.61
N ARG A 656 -35.29 -6.10 -18.47
CA ARG A 656 -35.00 -7.23 -17.55
C ARG A 656 -36.22 -8.01 -16.99
N ASN A 657 -37.46 -7.66 -17.36
CA ASN A 657 -38.70 -8.24 -16.83
C ASN A 657 -39.80 -8.55 -17.87
N SER A 658 -39.49 -8.51 -19.18
CA SER A 658 -40.46 -8.90 -20.22
C SER A 658 -39.81 -9.89 -21.18
N SER A 659 -40.34 -11.11 -21.24
CA SER A 659 -40.00 -12.06 -22.30
C SER A 659 -40.21 -11.39 -23.66
N CYS A 660 -39.22 -11.49 -24.55
CA CYS A 660 -39.25 -10.94 -25.91
C CYS A 660 -40.26 -11.61 -26.86
N SER A 661 -41.43 -11.99 -26.35
CA SER A 661 -42.54 -12.54 -27.10
C SER A 661 -43.61 -11.48 -27.32
N GLU A 662 -43.34 -10.53 -28.22
CA GLU A 662 -44.40 -9.86 -29.00
C GLU A 662 -43.80 -9.07 -30.18
N LYS A 663 -43.34 -9.78 -31.22
CA LYS A 663 -43.26 -9.16 -32.56
C LYS A 663 -44.65 -9.17 -33.18
N LYS A 664 -45.43 -8.11 -32.99
CA LYS A 664 -46.51 -7.77 -33.93
C LYS A 664 -45.92 -7.06 -35.13
N SER A 665 -46.15 -7.65 -36.29
CA SER A 665 -45.92 -7.08 -37.62
C SER A 665 -46.51 -5.68 -37.72
N PHE A 666 -45.68 -4.65 -37.87
CA PHE A 666 -46.14 -3.35 -38.34
C PHE A 666 -46.10 -3.33 -39.86
N MET A 667 -47.30 -3.34 -40.41
CA MET A 667 -47.64 -3.17 -41.82
C MET A 667 -47.23 -1.77 -42.29
N GLU A 668 -46.60 -1.67 -43.46
CA GLU A 668 -46.28 -0.40 -44.13
C GLU A 668 -47.55 0.41 -44.46
N PRO A 669 -47.55 1.76 -44.30
CA PRO A 669 -48.53 2.62 -44.93
C PRO A 669 -48.05 3.13 -46.31
N PRO A 670 -48.97 3.50 -47.21
CA PRO A 670 -48.70 3.59 -48.64
C PRO A 670 -47.98 4.87 -49.06
N HIS A 671 -47.18 4.73 -50.12
CA HIS A 671 -46.49 5.78 -50.85
C HIS A 671 -47.39 6.95 -51.26
N ARG A 672 -46.98 8.19 -50.91
CA ARG A 672 -47.42 9.43 -51.57
C ARG A 672 -46.24 10.05 -52.35
N LYS A 673 -46.41 10.17 -53.67
CA LYS A 673 -45.48 10.83 -54.61
C LYS A 673 -45.24 12.29 -54.22
N LYS A 674 -43.97 12.72 -54.18
CA LYS A 674 -43.59 14.15 -54.08
C LYS A 674 -43.00 14.66 -55.41
N SER A 675 -43.41 15.87 -55.75
CA SER A 675 -43.04 16.66 -56.94
C SER A 675 -41.61 17.24 -56.86
N LYS A 676 -40.97 17.38 -58.02
CA LYS A 676 -39.54 17.68 -58.26
C LYS A 676 -39.09 19.15 -58.03
N VAL A 677 -39.67 19.89 -57.08
CA VAL A 677 -39.34 21.34 -56.94
C VAL A 677 -38.56 21.70 -55.67
N THR A 678 -38.28 20.76 -54.77
CA THR A 678 -37.62 21.05 -53.48
C THR A 678 -36.24 20.38 -53.34
N LEU A 679 -35.36 20.52 -54.35
CA LEU A 679 -34.00 19.95 -54.27
C LEU A 679 -32.88 21.00 -54.40
N ALA A 680 -33.15 22.20 -54.93
CA ALA A 680 -32.12 23.23 -55.10
C ALA A 680 -31.84 24.06 -53.83
N ALA A 681 -32.81 24.16 -52.90
CA ALA A 681 -32.68 25.04 -51.72
C ALA A 681 -31.95 24.41 -50.52
N VAL A 682 -31.77 23.08 -50.49
CA VAL A 682 -31.18 22.37 -49.33
C VAL A 682 -29.65 22.30 -49.41
N VAL A 683 -29.08 22.35 -50.62
CA VAL A 683 -27.63 22.14 -50.84
C VAL A 683 -26.77 23.35 -50.43
N LEU A 684 -27.34 24.56 -50.40
CA LEU A 684 -26.62 25.78 -50.01
C LEU A 684 -26.66 26.07 -48.49
N GLY A 685 -27.58 25.46 -47.74
CA GLY A 685 -27.70 25.64 -46.28
C GLY A 685 -26.80 24.71 -45.47
N THR A 686 -26.48 23.53 -45.99
CA THR A 686 -25.72 22.50 -45.26
C THR A 686 -24.22 22.78 -45.21
N THR A 687 -23.67 23.51 -46.18
CA THR A 687 -22.23 23.83 -46.22
C THR A 687 -21.86 24.97 -45.25
N VAL A 688 -22.73 25.96 -45.06
CA VAL A 688 -22.51 27.07 -44.11
C VAL A 688 -22.71 26.61 -42.66
N GLY A 689 -23.68 25.72 -42.41
CA GLY A 689 -23.93 25.15 -41.08
C GLY A 689 -22.79 24.27 -40.55
N VAL A 690 -22.18 23.45 -41.42
CA VAL A 690 -21.08 22.56 -41.00
C VAL A 690 -19.80 23.36 -40.71
N VAL A 691 -19.50 24.39 -41.52
CA VAL A 691 -18.31 25.24 -41.30
C VAL A 691 -18.44 26.09 -40.03
N SER A 692 -19.64 26.60 -39.73
CA SER A 692 -19.88 27.38 -38.52
C SER A 692 -19.88 26.53 -37.25
N VAL A 693 -20.34 25.29 -37.30
CA VAL A 693 -20.23 24.33 -36.19
C VAL A 693 -18.78 23.92 -35.96
N LEU A 694 -18.02 23.61 -37.02
CA LEU A 694 -16.60 23.24 -36.92
C LEU A 694 -15.73 24.38 -36.38
N PHE A 695 -16.02 25.63 -36.79
CA PHE A 695 -15.33 26.82 -36.27
C PHE A 695 -15.70 27.08 -34.80
N SER A 696 -16.97 26.90 -34.43
CA SER A 696 -17.41 27.04 -33.04
C SER A 696 -16.78 25.99 -32.12
N THR A 697 -16.68 24.73 -32.58
CA THR A 697 -15.96 23.67 -31.85
C THR A 697 -14.46 23.96 -31.75
N TYR A 698 -13.84 24.50 -32.80
CA TYR A 698 -12.43 24.89 -32.77
C TYR A 698 -12.17 26.04 -31.79
N VAL A 699 -13.07 27.04 -31.71
CA VAL A 699 -12.97 28.15 -30.75
C VAL A 699 -13.21 27.67 -29.31
N ILE A 700 -14.14 26.75 -29.09
CA ILE A 700 -14.40 26.16 -27.77
C ILE A 700 -13.21 25.31 -27.32
N VAL A 701 -12.68 24.43 -28.18
CA VAL A 701 -11.51 23.59 -27.88
C VAL A 701 -10.26 24.45 -27.66
N SER A 702 -10.01 25.46 -28.50
CA SER A 702 -8.89 26.37 -28.31
C SER A 702 -9.03 27.21 -27.04
N ARG A 703 -10.24 27.63 -26.63
CA ARG A 703 -10.48 28.28 -25.34
C ARG A 703 -10.30 27.33 -24.15
N ILE A 704 -10.74 26.08 -24.23
CA ILE A 704 -10.55 25.05 -23.19
C ILE A 704 -9.06 24.69 -23.03
N VAL A 705 -8.31 24.62 -24.12
CA VAL A 705 -6.85 24.40 -24.09
C VAL A 705 -6.12 25.61 -23.51
N ARG A 706 -6.60 26.84 -23.79
CA ARG A 706 -6.02 28.09 -23.24
C ARG A 706 -6.36 28.30 -21.76
N THR A 707 -7.56 27.92 -21.31
CA THR A 707 -7.93 28.00 -19.88
C THR A 707 -7.27 26.92 -19.04
N ARG A 708 -7.05 25.72 -19.59
CA ARG A 708 -6.27 24.65 -18.91
C ARG A 708 -4.78 24.97 -18.76
N MET A 709 -4.27 25.97 -19.48
CA MET A 709 -2.89 26.47 -19.32
C MET A 709 -2.76 27.52 -18.20
N GLN A 710 -3.84 27.96 -17.54
CA GLN A 710 -3.79 29.12 -16.64
C GLN A 710 -4.42 28.99 -15.24
N GLU A 711 -5.02 27.85 -14.86
CA GLU A 711 -5.54 27.68 -13.49
C GLU A 711 -4.67 26.74 -12.64
N HIS A 712 -3.71 27.38 -11.96
CA HIS A 712 -2.95 26.83 -10.86
C HIS A 712 -3.48 27.47 -9.57
N ASN A 713 -4.40 26.80 -8.86
CA ASN A 713 -4.59 26.86 -7.41
C ASN A 713 -5.84 26.09 -6.98
N PRO A 714 -5.76 25.31 -5.90
CA PRO A 714 -6.91 25.16 -5.02
C PRO A 714 -6.55 25.49 -3.57
N LYS A 715 -7.27 26.46 -3.01
CA LYS A 715 -7.37 26.72 -1.56
C LYS A 715 -8.80 26.39 -1.09
N ALA A 716 -8.86 25.68 0.04
CA ALA A 716 -9.87 25.64 1.13
C ALA A 716 -11.31 25.19 0.79
N ILE A 717 -11.85 24.06 1.31
CA ILE A 717 -12.23 23.59 2.68
C ILE A 717 -13.76 23.57 2.77
N ALA A 718 -14.35 22.40 3.08
CA ALA A 718 -15.26 22.21 4.22
C ALA A 718 -15.83 20.77 4.29
N ASN A 719 -15.43 20.09 5.37
CA ASN A 719 -16.20 19.19 6.24
C ASN A 719 -16.77 17.88 5.67
N ALA A 720 -16.06 16.79 6.00
CA ALA A 720 -16.68 15.55 6.47
C ALA A 720 -15.73 14.92 7.51
N GLU A 721 -16.31 14.56 8.65
CA GLU A 721 -15.69 14.03 9.84
C GLU A 721 -15.24 12.56 9.64
N ASP A 722 -14.05 12.27 10.18
CA ASP A 722 -13.63 11.07 10.92
C ASP A 722 -13.81 9.64 10.33
N CYS A 723 -12.67 8.99 10.04
CA CYS A 723 -12.29 7.63 10.50
C CYS A 723 -11.00 7.18 9.78
N SER A 724 -9.89 6.98 10.51
CA SER A 724 -8.71 6.25 10.01
C SER A 724 -8.01 5.51 11.16
N GLU A 725 -8.05 4.18 11.14
CA GLU A 725 -7.19 3.30 11.94
C GLU A 725 -6.34 2.39 11.03
N SER A 726 -5.12 2.07 11.48
CA SER A 726 -4.24 1.02 10.94
C SER A 726 -3.77 0.08 12.07
N THR A 727 -3.33 -1.11 11.71
CA THR A 727 -3.71 -2.39 12.34
C THR A 727 -2.63 -3.18 13.11
N ASN A 728 -3.04 -4.02 14.07
CA ASN A 728 -2.72 -5.47 14.09
C ASN A 728 -3.52 -6.29 15.13
N SER A 729 -4.68 -5.80 15.53
CA SER A 729 -5.89 -6.59 15.67
C SER A 729 -7.01 -5.79 15.01
N CYS A 730 -7.63 -6.35 13.99
CA CYS A 730 -8.66 -5.72 13.19
C CYS A 730 -9.90 -5.49 14.07
N LEU A 731 -10.21 -4.24 14.41
CA LEU A 731 -11.29 -3.89 15.33
C LEU A 731 -12.65 -4.09 14.62
N VAL A 732 -13.51 -4.98 15.13
CA VAL A 732 -14.89 -5.12 14.65
C VAL A 732 -15.77 -4.12 15.38
N LEU A 733 -16.12 -2.98 14.79
CA LEU A 733 -17.05 -2.01 15.40
C LEU A 733 -18.49 -2.53 15.35
N LEU A 734 -19.02 -3.06 16.46
CA LEU A 734 -20.40 -3.55 16.53
C LEU A 734 -21.41 -2.46 16.93
N PHE A 735 -22.47 -2.22 16.14
CA PHE A 735 -23.43 -1.14 16.41
C PHE A 735 -24.49 -1.48 17.47
N GLN A 736 -24.79 -2.76 17.74
CA GLN A 736 -25.80 -3.17 18.73
C GLN A 736 -25.50 -4.55 19.37
N ASN A 737 -24.88 -4.54 20.57
CA ASN A 737 -24.71 -5.61 21.60
C ASN A 737 -23.26 -5.97 21.98
N ASN A 738 -23.02 -6.00 23.30
CA ASN A 738 -21.74 -6.10 24.04
C ASN A 738 -21.02 -7.48 23.98
N LYS A 739 -20.78 -8.04 22.80
CA LYS A 739 -19.80 -9.14 22.65
C LYS A 739 -18.90 -8.88 21.45
N GLU A 740 -17.62 -8.65 21.72
CA GLU A 740 -16.58 -8.41 20.73
C GLU A 740 -16.44 -9.62 19.78
N LEU A 741 -16.45 -9.35 18.48
CA LEU A 741 -16.21 -10.32 17.42
C LEU A 741 -14.78 -10.12 16.93
N SER A 742 -13.94 -11.15 16.88
CA SER A 742 -12.56 -11.01 16.38
C SER A 742 -12.43 -11.38 14.90
N ILE A 743 -11.41 -10.86 14.23
CA ILE A 743 -11.05 -11.31 12.88
C ILE A 743 -10.77 -12.82 12.84
N GLU A 744 -10.25 -13.39 13.92
CA GLU A 744 -10.01 -14.83 14.02
C GLU A 744 -11.31 -15.62 14.07
N ASP A 745 -12.36 -15.11 14.73
CA ASP A 745 -13.70 -15.71 14.71
C ASP A 745 -14.31 -15.68 13.31
N ILE A 746 -14.07 -14.59 12.56
CA ILE A 746 -14.49 -14.45 11.17
C ILE A 746 -13.75 -15.45 10.29
N LEU A 747 -12.42 -15.49 10.36
CA LEU A 747 -11.61 -16.41 9.57
C LEU A 747 -11.99 -17.85 9.89
N LYS A 748 -12.15 -18.20 11.16
CA LYS A 748 -12.57 -19.54 11.57
C LYS A 748 -13.98 -19.89 11.09
N SER A 749 -14.93 -18.95 11.16
CA SER A 749 -16.33 -19.19 10.78
C SER A 749 -16.58 -19.14 9.27
N THR A 750 -15.64 -18.59 8.50
CA THR A 750 -15.64 -18.59 7.02
C THR A 750 -14.64 -19.58 6.43
N ASN A 751 -13.95 -20.38 7.25
CA ASN A 751 -12.83 -21.25 6.85
C ASN A 751 -11.76 -20.50 6.03
N ASN A 752 -11.30 -19.36 6.55
CA ASN A 752 -10.35 -18.45 5.92
C ASN A 752 -10.89 -17.89 4.59
N PHE A 753 -12.15 -17.44 4.59
CA PHE A 753 -12.87 -17.01 3.38
C PHE A 753 -12.91 -18.08 2.29
N ASP A 754 -13.19 -19.33 2.68
CA ASP A 754 -13.38 -20.43 1.76
C ASP A 754 -14.57 -20.15 0.83
N GLN A 755 -14.40 -20.51 -0.44
CA GLN A 755 -15.39 -20.26 -1.48
C GLN A 755 -16.73 -20.95 -1.21
N SER A 756 -16.75 -22.06 -0.47
CA SER A 756 -17.99 -22.77 -0.10
C SER A 756 -18.92 -21.95 0.80
N TYR A 757 -18.42 -20.87 1.38
CA TYR A 757 -19.17 -19.96 2.25
C TYR A 757 -19.65 -18.71 1.51
N ILE A 758 -19.34 -18.50 0.22
CA ILE A 758 -19.80 -17.31 -0.53
C ILE A 758 -21.29 -17.38 -0.83
N VAL A 759 -22.00 -16.28 -0.65
CA VAL A 759 -23.44 -16.13 -0.92
C VAL A 759 -23.82 -14.92 -1.77
N GLY A 760 -22.84 -14.11 -2.20
CA GLY A 760 -23.08 -13.02 -3.14
C GLY A 760 -21.84 -12.17 -3.39
N CYS A 761 -21.94 -11.19 -4.26
CA CYS A 761 -20.91 -10.18 -4.50
C CYS A 761 -21.59 -8.85 -4.89
N GLY A 762 -20.95 -7.74 -4.57
CA GLY A 762 -21.39 -6.40 -4.97
C GLY A 762 -20.23 -5.65 -5.64
N GLY A 763 -20.48 -4.43 -6.11
CA GLY A 763 -19.53 -3.67 -6.95
C GLY A 763 -18.11 -3.46 -6.42
N PHE A 764 -17.86 -3.74 -5.13
CA PHE A 764 -16.55 -3.58 -4.48
C PHE A 764 -16.15 -4.78 -3.61
N GLY A 765 -16.74 -5.97 -3.80
CA GLY A 765 -16.27 -7.20 -3.17
C GLY A 765 -17.35 -8.20 -2.75
N LEU A 766 -16.93 -9.25 -2.04
CA LEU A 766 -17.63 -10.53 -1.90
C LEU A 766 -18.36 -10.72 -0.58
N VAL A 767 -19.51 -11.39 -0.59
CA VAL A 767 -20.31 -11.67 0.60
C VAL A 767 -20.28 -13.16 0.93
N TYR A 768 -19.91 -13.51 2.16
CA TYR A 768 -19.80 -14.86 2.69
C TYR A 768 -20.87 -15.10 3.76
N LYS A 769 -21.61 -16.20 3.69
CA LYS A 769 -22.45 -16.70 4.78
C LYS A 769 -21.55 -17.33 5.83
N SER A 770 -21.73 -16.94 7.08
CA SER A 770 -21.01 -17.48 8.20
C SER A 770 -21.97 -17.72 9.37
N THR A 771 -21.61 -18.65 10.26
CA THR A 771 -22.24 -18.79 11.57
C THR A 771 -21.19 -18.47 12.62
N LEU A 772 -21.39 -17.37 13.35
CA LEU A 772 -20.46 -16.90 14.37
C LEU A 772 -20.42 -17.87 15.57
N PRO A 773 -19.38 -17.82 16.42
CA PRO A 773 -19.23 -18.72 17.57
C PRO A 773 -20.40 -18.71 18.56
N ASP A 774 -21.21 -17.66 18.56
CA ASP A 774 -22.43 -17.54 19.38
C ASP A 774 -23.70 -18.09 18.71
N GLY A 775 -23.59 -18.71 17.54
CA GLY A 775 -24.69 -19.30 16.77
C GLY A 775 -25.43 -18.33 15.86
N ARG A 776 -25.05 -17.03 15.81
CA ARG A 776 -25.67 -16.07 14.88
C ARG A 776 -25.24 -16.35 13.45
N ARG A 777 -26.22 -16.46 12.55
CA ARG A 777 -25.98 -16.50 11.10
C ARG A 777 -25.83 -15.09 10.55
N VAL A 778 -24.70 -14.82 9.90
CA VAL A 778 -24.33 -13.51 9.38
C VAL A 778 -23.88 -13.59 7.92
N ALA A 779 -24.06 -12.49 7.20
CA ALA A 779 -23.45 -12.26 5.90
C ALA A 779 -22.23 -11.34 6.06
N ILE A 780 -21.12 -11.73 5.46
CA ILE A 780 -19.80 -11.14 5.63
C ILE A 780 -19.26 -10.59 4.33
N LYS A 781 -19.23 -9.26 4.16
CA LYS A 781 -18.71 -8.66 2.93
C LYS A 781 -17.23 -8.30 3.06
N ARG A 782 -16.39 -8.84 2.18
CA ARG A 782 -14.97 -8.51 1.99
C ARG A 782 -14.81 -7.56 0.82
N LEU A 783 -14.19 -6.40 1.06
CA LEU A 783 -13.96 -5.39 0.02
C LEU A 783 -12.63 -5.62 -0.69
N SER A 784 -12.56 -5.30 -1.99
CA SER A 784 -11.37 -5.46 -2.85
C SER A 784 -11.16 -4.19 -3.71
N GLY A 785 -9.95 -3.60 -3.76
CA GLY A 785 -9.66 -2.37 -4.51
C GLY A 785 -8.44 -1.55 -4.01
N ASP A 786 -8.22 -0.33 -4.54
CA ASP A 786 -7.17 0.60 -4.06
C ASP A 786 -7.46 1.11 -2.64
N TYR A 787 -6.44 1.31 -1.78
CA TYR A 787 -6.62 1.85 -0.42
C TYR A 787 -7.48 3.13 -0.37
N SER A 788 -7.22 4.09 -1.27
CA SER A 788 -7.96 5.36 -1.33
C SER A 788 -9.36 5.28 -1.97
N GLN A 789 -9.66 4.17 -2.65
CA GLN A 789 -10.98 3.89 -3.24
C GLN A 789 -11.81 3.06 -2.26
N ILE A 790 -11.21 2.04 -1.63
CA ILE A 790 -11.80 1.26 -0.55
C ILE A 790 -12.27 2.18 0.57
N GLU A 791 -11.46 3.14 1.04
CA GLU A 791 -11.83 4.04 2.14
C GLU A 791 -13.07 4.91 1.79
N ARG A 792 -13.15 5.40 0.54
CA ARG A 792 -14.28 6.24 0.08
C ARG A 792 -15.57 5.44 -0.13
N GLU A 793 -15.47 4.25 -0.71
CA GLU A 793 -16.62 3.36 -0.93
C GLU A 793 -17.12 2.78 0.40
N PHE A 794 -16.19 2.45 1.30
CA PHE A 794 -16.50 2.05 2.67
C PHE A 794 -17.29 3.14 3.39
N GLN A 795 -16.80 4.39 3.37
CA GLN A 795 -17.48 5.52 4.00
C GLN A 795 -18.86 5.77 3.41
N ALA A 796 -19.00 5.75 2.07
CA ALA A 796 -20.27 5.97 1.38
C ALA A 796 -21.32 4.88 1.70
N GLU A 797 -20.92 3.61 1.74
CA GLU A 797 -21.82 2.49 2.02
C GLU A 797 -22.24 2.46 3.51
N VAL A 798 -21.32 2.79 4.43
CA VAL A 798 -21.60 2.93 5.88
C VAL A 798 -22.52 4.13 6.15
N GLU A 799 -22.28 5.29 5.55
CA GLU A 799 -23.16 6.46 5.68
C GLU A 799 -24.56 6.21 5.10
N THR A 800 -24.66 5.47 4.00
CA THR A 800 -25.95 5.16 3.37
C THR A 800 -26.76 4.17 4.20
N LEU A 801 -26.14 3.09 4.69
CA LEU A 801 -26.82 2.06 5.49
C LEU A 801 -27.10 2.50 6.93
N SER A 802 -26.31 3.41 7.50
CA SER A 802 -26.58 4.00 8.82
C SER A 802 -27.73 5.00 8.81
N ARG A 803 -28.00 5.64 7.65
CA ARG A 803 -29.11 6.59 7.47
C ARG A 803 -30.40 5.94 6.96
N ALA A 804 -30.33 4.78 6.31
CA ALA A 804 -31.50 4.10 5.76
C ALA A 804 -32.21 3.24 6.84
N GLN A 805 -33.37 3.69 7.30
CA GLN A 805 -34.26 2.89 8.17
C GLN A 805 -35.43 2.33 7.35
N HIS A 806 -35.39 1.02 7.04
CA HIS A 806 -36.46 0.34 6.33
C HIS A 806 -36.56 -1.12 6.80
N GLU A 807 -37.78 -1.64 6.97
CA GLU A 807 -38.02 -3.00 7.50
C GLU A 807 -37.39 -4.12 6.65
N ASN A 808 -37.14 -3.85 5.35
CA ASN A 808 -36.55 -4.80 4.41
C ASN A 808 -35.05 -4.57 4.10
N LEU A 809 -34.36 -3.69 4.84
CA LEU A 809 -32.92 -3.46 4.68
C LEU A 809 -32.14 -4.17 5.80
N VAL A 810 -31.01 -4.77 5.42
CA VAL A 810 -30.16 -5.52 6.35
C VAL A 810 -29.39 -4.55 7.26
N LEU A 811 -29.46 -4.75 8.57
CA LEU A 811 -28.77 -3.92 9.55
C LEU A 811 -27.26 -4.20 9.54
N LEU A 812 -26.43 -3.16 9.40
CA LEU A 812 -24.99 -3.25 9.56
C LEU A 812 -24.67 -3.57 11.03
N GLN A 813 -24.18 -4.78 11.33
CA GLN A 813 -23.82 -5.13 12.71
C GLN A 813 -22.43 -4.64 13.04
N GLY A 814 -21.48 -4.69 12.11
CA GLY A 814 -20.15 -4.12 12.31
C GLY A 814 -19.16 -4.31 11.16
N TYR A 815 -17.95 -3.76 11.30
CA TYR A 815 -16.89 -3.82 10.28
C TYR A 815 -15.49 -3.94 10.88
N CYS A 816 -14.54 -4.51 10.12
CA CYS A 816 -13.15 -4.78 10.51
C CYS A 816 -12.14 -4.32 9.43
N LYS A 817 -10.97 -3.76 9.79
CA LYS A 817 -9.84 -3.41 8.89
C LYS A 817 -8.51 -4.10 9.28
N SER A 818 -7.83 -4.76 8.33
CA SER A 818 -6.49 -5.41 8.49
C SER A 818 -5.48 -4.79 7.50
N GLY A 819 -4.30 -4.34 7.96
CA GLY A 819 -3.21 -3.70 7.19
C GLY A 819 -2.60 -2.41 7.84
N SER A 820 -1.33 -2.44 8.26
CA SER A 820 -0.57 -1.31 8.87
C SER A 820 0.76 -1.09 8.17
N ALA A 821 0.71 -0.72 6.89
CA ALA A 821 1.83 -0.17 6.12
C ALA A 821 1.32 0.16 4.71
N PRO A 822 1.98 1.08 3.98
CA PRO A 822 1.81 1.18 2.54
C PRO A 822 2.35 -0.12 1.91
N GLY A 823 1.48 -1.09 1.62
CA GLY A 823 1.87 -2.37 1.01
C GLY A 823 1.32 -3.66 1.62
N SER A 824 0.17 -3.65 2.30
CA SER A 824 -0.49 -4.89 2.74
C SER A 824 -1.91 -5.00 2.18
N ASP A 825 -2.32 -6.23 1.83
CA ASP A 825 -3.68 -6.55 1.38
C ASP A 825 -4.72 -6.18 2.44
N VAL A 826 -5.67 -5.32 2.09
CA VAL A 826 -6.78 -4.95 2.97
C VAL A 826 -7.85 -6.05 2.91
N THR A 827 -8.07 -6.75 4.02
CA THR A 827 -9.22 -7.64 4.19
C THR A 827 -10.25 -6.96 5.08
N THR A 828 -11.31 -6.41 4.48
CA THR A 828 -12.46 -5.87 5.23
C THR A 828 -13.43 -7.01 5.56
N VAL A 829 -14.12 -6.95 6.69
CA VAL A 829 -15.14 -7.95 7.07
C VAL A 829 -16.40 -7.24 7.52
N LYS A 830 -17.54 -7.40 6.83
CA LYS A 830 -18.86 -6.97 7.35
C LYS A 830 -19.50 -8.09 8.19
N SER A 831 -20.44 -7.78 9.08
CA SER A 831 -21.37 -8.76 9.69
C SER A 831 -22.78 -8.22 9.54
N ALA A 832 -23.69 -8.99 8.96
CA ALA A 832 -25.09 -8.61 8.75
C ALA A 832 -26.01 -9.77 9.17
N SER A 833 -26.85 -9.60 10.19
CA SER A 833 -27.75 -10.67 10.66
C SER A 833 -29.18 -10.51 10.13
N LYS A 834 -29.71 -11.64 9.66
CA LYS A 834 -31.11 -12.02 9.43
C LYS A 834 -31.66 -11.88 7.99
N PHE A 835 -31.45 -12.95 7.22
CA PHE A 835 -32.51 -13.53 6.39
C PHE A 835 -33.40 -14.39 7.30
N ILE A 836 -34.70 -14.09 7.38
CA ILE A 836 -35.69 -15.14 7.66
C ILE A 836 -35.96 -15.81 6.32
N TYR A 837 -35.82 -17.13 6.32
CA TYR A 837 -35.94 -18.04 5.19
C TYR A 837 -37.41 -18.17 4.77
N ASP A 838 -37.65 -18.32 3.48
CA ASP A 838 -38.10 -19.60 2.91
C ASP A 838 -37.40 -19.83 1.57
#